data_AF-A0A1M4PPS2-F1
#
_entry.id   AF-A0A1M4PPS2-F1
#
_cell.length_a   1.000
_cell.length_b   1.000
_cell.length_c   1.000
_cell.angle_alpha   90.00
_cell.angle_beta   90.00
_cell.angle_gamma   90.00
#
_symmetry.space_group_name_H-M   'P 1'
#
loop_
_entity.id
_entity.type
_entity.pdbx_description
1 polymer ?
#
loop_
_entity_poly.entity_id
_entity_poly.type
_entity_poly.pdbx_seq_one_letter_code
_entity_poly.pdbx_strand_id
1 'polypeptide(L)'
;MKGYRNSKKIKLLSFLLAIGMIFSQLTFFADIAEAADLDLLITGTGVNEEVRIREADWSKYKMVERTYSTNNSFNFHKIIKVKGYDLFELIGKDNLKTDQDYEIKFTCSDGFEFTKSVSELKNAYYYKDFTEKSKTKIEPMVAKYTAVLADYSQDNFSPPIKWKDRALTDKDLDKGFPKVVFGQTNIDDMNLSQWGKNVVKITIGEDRPSKGNGKGIGLDSTYKHISNDGAPYNIDAITGATFTIEGPGVEGYRAISLRQIEEDIDGQEQGKYYEKIDGSIIQNTYEGINAGYLIDNYVKVTPKAGNVTFKDKSRKTISTVPIAEAKDYLIAYGINEVPLVYLDSDVGYKTKKHNDNGCFKLVYKQDKAKAKEFSNVAYIYIEEKDAKNIYEHTYPPYDDPKYTDYEIIIHGDKIGKEVRYKVSDIEAMEDIKYQDEYSLSNSEYFWYYNQYKGVPLWDLLIKAGMDPNIDEDTSIQFIAADNYNFAPMTIREIKDSSLYGYYEKNSEDIGDGTYDGSKEKPLHTGMPVLVAYGFNGYPYVTRPTDDGFNPGLGNSGGPLRLIFGKRNYNDTNGSNQVQFLKEIIIGEGTPISTGDEDRTGQGEKTQKEVDKSSSWNHNQEIYNEYLDMPVLRVTGSQVKEPMTFTLRQIESMLPYAVRDVYTGDGIHEFEGVVLWDIISQGSWLKR
;
A
#
# COMPACT_ATOMS: atom_id res chain seq x y z
N MET A 1 -11.93 -57.14 -39.95
CA MET A 1 -13.23 -57.81 -39.71
C MET A 1 -14.36 -56.85 -40.01
N LYS A 2 -15.34 -57.32 -40.79
CA LYS A 2 -16.58 -56.63 -41.15
C LYS A 2 -17.47 -56.42 -39.91
N GLY A 3 -18.15 -55.28 -39.87
CA GLY A 3 -19.54 -55.19 -39.42
C GLY A 3 -19.80 -55.00 -37.93
N TYR A 4 -19.84 -53.74 -37.49
CA TYR A 4 -20.83 -53.33 -36.50
C TYR A 4 -21.73 -52.26 -37.12
N ARG A 5 -22.75 -52.76 -37.83
CA ARG A 5 -23.76 -51.97 -38.54
C ARG A 5 -24.91 -51.70 -37.57
N ASN A 6 -25.18 -50.42 -37.33
CA ASN A 6 -26.49 -49.84 -37.02
C ASN A 6 -27.38 -50.61 -36.02
N SER A 7 -27.07 -50.48 -34.73
CA SER A 7 -28.11 -50.57 -33.71
C SER A 7 -28.65 -49.16 -33.46
N LYS A 8 -29.85 -48.83 -33.97
CA LYS A 8 -30.58 -47.61 -33.58
C LYS A 8 -30.69 -47.49 -32.05
N LYS A 9 -30.67 -48.62 -31.33
CA LYS A 9 -30.66 -48.65 -29.87
C LYS A 9 -29.36 -48.15 -29.26
N ILE A 10 -28.20 -48.41 -29.87
CA ILE A 10 -26.91 -47.89 -29.37
C ILE A 10 -26.81 -46.38 -29.61
N LYS A 11 -27.25 -45.88 -30.77
CA LYS A 11 -27.30 -44.43 -31.02
C LYS A 11 -28.28 -43.71 -30.11
N LEU A 12 -29.44 -44.33 -29.81
CA LEU A 12 -30.40 -43.79 -28.86
C LEU A 12 -29.85 -43.80 -27.42
N LEU A 13 -29.13 -44.85 -27.04
CA LEU A 13 -28.50 -44.95 -25.72
C LEU A 13 -27.35 -43.94 -25.56
N SER A 14 -26.52 -43.76 -26.59
CA SER A 14 -25.48 -42.73 -26.61
C SER A 14 -26.06 -41.31 -26.62
N PHE A 15 -27.19 -41.09 -27.29
CA PHE A 15 -27.89 -39.80 -27.29
C PHE A 15 -28.56 -39.51 -25.94
N LEU A 16 -29.15 -40.52 -25.29
CA LEU A 16 -29.69 -40.41 -23.92
C LEU A 16 -28.58 -40.23 -22.87
N LEU A 17 -27.42 -40.85 -23.06
CA LEU A 17 -26.23 -40.61 -22.23
C LEU A 17 -25.66 -39.20 -22.44
N ALA A 18 -25.65 -38.69 -23.67
CA ALA A 18 -25.23 -37.32 -23.96
C ALA A 18 -26.22 -36.29 -23.38
N ILE A 19 -27.53 -36.53 -23.51
CA ILE A 19 -28.56 -35.71 -22.85
C ILE A 19 -28.48 -35.84 -21.33
N GLY A 20 -28.21 -37.02 -20.79
CA GLY A 20 -27.98 -37.24 -19.36
C GLY A 20 -26.74 -36.53 -18.84
N MET A 21 -25.66 -36.46 -19.63
CA MET A 21 -24.47 -35.66 -19.31
C MET A 21 -24.75 -34.16 -19.39
N ILE A 22 -25.48 -33.70 -20.41
CA ILE A 22 -25.88 -32.29 -20.57
C ILE A 22 -26.84 -31.88 -19.45
N PHE A 23 -27.81 -32.74 -19.07
CA PHE A 23 -28.69 -32.48 -17.93
C PHE A 23 -27.95 -32.60 -16.59
N SER A 24 -26.97 -33.51 -16.43
CA SER A 24 -26.13 -33.53 -15.22
C SER A 24 -25.21 -32.31 -15.11
N GLN A 25 -24.84 -31.69 -16.24
CA GLN A 25 -24.13 -30.41 -16.26
C GLN A 25 -25.08 -29.22 -16.05
N LEU A 26 -26.39 -29.36 -16.34
CA LEU A 26 -27.40 -28.31 -16.11
C LEU A 26 -28.04 -28.39 -14.72
N THR A 27 -27.99 -29.53 -14.02
CA THR A 27 -28.53 -29.69 -12.66
C THR A 27 -27.52 -29.44 -11.54
N PHE A 28 -26.28 -29.02 -11.86
CA PHE A 28 -25.31 -28.45 -10.91
C PHE A 28 -25.27 -26.91 -10.93
N PHE A 29 -26.28 -26.26 -11.53
CA PHE A 29 -26.59 -24.85 -11.31
C PHE A 29 -27.69 -24.66 -10.25
N ALA A 30 -27.76 -25.57 -9.27
CA ALA A 30 -28.49 -25.32 -8.04
C ALA A 30 -27.64 -24.37 -7.19
N ASP A 31 -28.04 -23.10 -7.20
CA ASP A 31 -27.55 -22.02 -6.35
C ASP A 31 -26.04 -22.09 -6.09
N ILE A 32 -25.26 -21.68 -7.11
CA ILE A 32 -24.03 -20.96 -6.83
C ILE A 32 -24.51 -19.76 -6.04
N ALA A 33 -24.51 -19.87 -4.72
CA ALA A 33 -24.55 -18.71 -3.86
C ALA A 33 -23.35 -17.89 -4.34
N GLU A 34 -23.62 -16.84 -5.11
CA GLU A 34 -22.71 -15.71 -5.21
C GLU A 34 -22.27 -15.47 -3.77
N ALA A 35 -21.00 -15.72 -3.48
CA ALA A 35 -20.36 -15.16 -2.32
C ALA A 35 -20.43 -13.65 -2.56
N ALA A 36 -21.57 -13.04 -2.22
CA ALA A 36 -21.78 -11.63 -2.42
C ALA A 36 -20.80 -10.92 -1.49
N ASP A 37 -19.90 -10.11 -2.05
CA ASP A 37 -18.85 -9.43 -1.29
C ASP A 37 -19.44 -8.72 -0.06
N LEU A 38 -18.84 -8.95 1.11
CA LEU A 38 -19.22 -8.27 2.34
C LEU A 38 -18.70 -6.83 2.25
N ASP A 39 -19.61 -5.87 2.03
CA ASP A 39 -19.25 -4.47 1.90
C ASP A 39 -18.95 -3.81 3.26
N LEU A 40 -19.69 -4.18 4.31
CA LEU A 40 -19.53 -3.61 5.64
C LEU A 40 -19.92 -4.60 6.75
N LEU A 41 -19.00 -4.83 7.70
CA LEU A 41 -19.24 -5.53 8.96
C LEU A 41 -19.40 -4.53 10.11
N ILE A 42 -20.49 -4.63 10.87
CA ILE A 42 -20.67 -3.93 12.16
C ILE A 42 -20.69 -4.97 13.27
N THR A 43 -19.72 -4.91 14.17
CA THR A 43 -19.55 -5.89 15.27
C THR A 43 -19.09 -5.19 16.55
N GLY A 44 -18.71 -5.97 17.56
CA GLY A 44 -18.16 -5.51 18.83
C GLY A 44 -19.09 -5.73 20.02
N THR A 45 -18.53 -5.72 21.22
CA THR A 45 -19.23 -6.01 22.48
C THR A 45 -20.35 -5.01 22.79
N GLY A 46 -20.32 -3.82 22.17
CA GLY A 46 -21.32 -2.76 22.29
C GLY A 46 -22.55 -2.90 21.39
N VAL A 47 -22.63 -3.93 20.56
CA VAL A 47 -23.88 -4.32 19.89
C VAL A 47 -24.49 -5.58 20.53
N ASN A 48 -25.76 -5.92 20.22
CA ASN A 48 -26.41 -7.17 20.65
C ASN A 48 -26.17 -8.32 19.64
N GLU A 49 -26.19 -8.01 18.35
CA GLU A 49 -25.94 -8.89 17.20
C GLU A 49 -25.04 -8.19 16.17
N GLU A 50 -24.29 -8.97 15.38
CA GLU A 50 -23.50 -8.42 14.29
C GLU A 50 -24.40 -8.03 13.12
N VAL A 51 -24.04 -6.96 12.41
CA VAL A 51 -24.68 -6.57 11.15
C VAL A 51 -23.71 -6.82 10.02
N ARG A 52 -24.12 -7.64 9.05
CA ARG A 52 -23.36 -7.94 7.83
C ARG A 52 -24.12 -7.36 6.66
N ILE A 53 -23.51 -6.41 5.95
CA ILE A 53 -24.11 -5.71 4.82
C ILE A 53 -23.28 -6.06 3.58
N ARG A 54 -23.91 -6.76 2.63
CA ARG A 54 -23.36 -7.07 1.30
C ARG A 54 -23.94 -6.10 0.26
N GLU A 55 -23.43 -6.14 -0.96
CA GLU A 55 -23.88 -5.23 -2.04
C GLU A 55 -25.41 -5.21 -2.21
N ALA A 56 -26.02 -6.40 -2.24
CA ALA A 56 -27.48 -6.55 -2.38
C ALA A 56 -28.28 -6.02 -1.17
N ASP A 57 -27.65 -5.98 0.01
CA ASP A 57 -28.31 -5.57 1.26
C ASP A 57 -28.52 -4.06 1.33
N TRP A 58 -27.74 -3.26 0.61
CA TRP A 58 -27.88 -1.79 0.61
C TRP A 58 -29.26 -1.29 0.19
N SER A 59 -29.98 -2.06 -0.64
CA SER A 59 -31.35 -1.75 -1.04
C SER A 59 -32.37 -1.91 0.11
N LYS A 60 -32.03 -2.64 1.18
CA LYS A 60 -32.87 -2.85 2.36
C LYS A 60 -32.91 -1.60 3.25
N TYR A 61 -31.89 -0.75 3.14
CA TYR A 61 -31.76 0.47 3.94
C TYR A 61 -32.22 1.70 3.15
N LYS A 62 -32.87 2.63 3.84
CA LYS A 62 -33.34 3.86 3.23
C LYS A 62 -32.20 4.87 3.15
N MET A 63 -31.96 5.42 1.95
CA MET A 63 -31.06 6.55 1.82
C MET A 63 -31.71 7.84 2.33
N VAL A 64 -30.92 8.65 3.03
CA VAL A 64 -31.26 10.00 3.48
C VAL A 64 -30.25 11.00 2.92
N GLU A 65 -30.61 12.28 2.89
CA GLU A 65 -29.72 13.37 2.48
C GLU A 65 -29.40 14.27 3.67
N ARG A 66 -28.12 14.64 3.81
CA ARG A 66 -27.62 15.57 4.83
C ARG A 66 -26.60 16.54 4.25
N THR A 67 -26.34 17.62 4.96
CA THR A 67 -25.30 18.59 4.60
C THR A 67 -24.41 18.83 5.80
N TYR A 68 -23.10 18.75 5.58
CA TYR A 68 -22.07 18.90 6.61
C TYR A 68 -21.23 20.14 6.32
N SER A 69 -20.81 20.79 7.39
CA SER A 69 -19.72 21.77 7.40
C SER A 69 -18.48 21.02 7.84
N THR A 70 -17.36 21.29 7.18
CA THR A 70 -16.16 20.50 7.42
C THR A 70 -14.89 21.30 7.26
N ASN A 71 -13.89 21.00 8.10
CA ASN A 71 -12.54 21.56 8.00
C ASN A 71 -11.51 20.44 7.78
N ASN A 72 -10.42 20.72 7.06
CA ASN A 72 -9.28 19.81 6.92
C ASN A 72 -7.99 20.38 7.50
N SER A 73 -6.90 19.61 7.41
CA SER A 73 -5.53 19.96 7.83
C SER A 73 -4.88 21.14 7.14
N PHE A 74 -5.50 21.67 6.09
CA PHE A 74 -5.02 22.81 5.33
C PHE A 74 -5.91 24.05 5.53
N ASN A 75 -6.75 24.05 6.57
CA ASN A 75 -7.73 25.12 6.85
C ASN A 75 -8.66 25.42 5.66
N PHE A 76 -9.02 24.40 4.87
CA PHE A 76 -10.10 24.52 3.91
C PHE A 76 -11.44 24.25 4.59
N HIS A 77 -12.37 25.17 4.41
CA HIS A 77 -13.71 25.13 4.96
C HIS A 77 -14.70 24.78 3.85
N LYS A 78 -15.36 23.62 3.98
CA LYS A 78 -16.25 23.09 2.94
C LYS A 78 -17.67 22.92 3.45
N ILE A 79 -18.62 23.10 2.54
CA ILE A 79 -20.00 22.63 2.70
C ILE A 79 -20.18 21.43 1.78
N ILE A 80 -20.49 20.28 2.36
CA ILE A 80 -20.57 19.01 1.63
C ILE A 80 -21.97 18.42 1.79
N LYS A 81 -22.65 18.19 0.67
CA LYS A 81 -23.93 17.47 0.64
C LYS A 81 -23.69 15.99 0.39
N VAL A 82 -24.41 15.17 1.15
CA VAL A 82 -24.23 13.74 1.18
C VAL A 82 -25.58 13.05 1.03
N LYS A 83 -25.59 11.95 0.28
CA LYS A 83 -26.69 10.99 0.27
C LYS A 83 -26.16 9.60 0.55
N GLY A 84 -26.81 8.90 1.46
CA GLY A 84 -26.34 7.60 1.93
C GLY A 84 -27.20 7.12 3.09
N TYR A 85 -26.62 6.32 3.96
CA TYR A 85 -27.33 5.61 5.02
C TYR A 85 -27.00 6.22 6.37
N ASP A 86 -28.00 6.35 7.25
CA ASP A 86 -27.74 6.77 8.63
C ASP A 86 -26.97 5.68 9.38
N LEU A 87 -25.84 6.03 10.00
CA LEU A 87 -24.98 5.04 10.64
C LEU A 87 -25.68 4.32 11.80
N PHE A 88 -26.47 5.01 12.61
CA PHE A 88 -27.17 4.38 13.75
C PHE A 88 -28.39 3.58 13.31
N GLU A 89 -29.01 3.90 12.17
CA GLU A 89 -29.99 3.02 11.53
C GLU A 89 -29.34 1.75 10.98
N LEU A 90 -28.15 1.84 10.38
CA LEU A 90 -27.39 0.65 9.94
C LEU A 90 -27.01 -0.25 11.11
N ILE A 91 -26.53 0.33 12.22
CA ILE A 91 -26.21 -0.41 13.44
C ILE A 91 -27.47 -1.09 14.00
N GLY A 92 -28.62 -0.38 13.94
CA GLY A 92 -29.89 -0.80 14.50
C GLY A 92 -30.11 -0.23 15.90
N LYS A 93 -31.21 0.53 16.09
CA LYS A 93 -31.50 1.23 17.36
C LYS A 93 -31.60 0.30 18.57
N ASP A 94 -32.21 -0.87 18.38
CA ASP A 94 -32.34 -1.89 19.43
C ASP A 94 -31.11 -2.82 19.50
N ASN A 95 -30.21 -2.70 18.53
CA ASN A 95 -28.99 -3.50 18.46
C ASN A 95 -27.83 -2.82 19.18
N LEU A 96 -27.71 -1.49 19.13
CA LEU A 96 -26.71 -0.74 19.89
C LEU A 96 -27.04 -0.80 21.39
N LYS A 97 -26.12 -1.32 22.20
CA LYS A 97 -26.25 -1.29 23.65
C LYS A 97 -26.06 0.13 24.18
N THR A 98 -26.77 0.44 25.26
CA THR A 98 -26.80 1.79 25.87
C THR A 98 -26.41 1.76 27.35
N ASP A 99 -25.76 0.70 27.80
CA ASP A 99 -25.29 0.51 29.17
C ASP A 99 -24.04 1.34 29.50
N GLN A 100 -23.29 1.74 28.49
CA GLN A 100 -22.18 2.69 28.59
C GLN A 100 -21.99 3.47 27.28
N ASP A 101 -21.10 4.47 27.29
CA ASP A 101 -20.66 5.13 26.07
C ASP A 101 -19.55 4.31 25.42
N TYR A 102 -19.89 3.62 24.33
CA TYR A 102 -18.94 2.77 23.62
C TYR A 102 -18.04 3.58 22.70
N GLU A 103 -16.77 3.21 22.63
CA GLU A 103 -15.92 3.59 21.50
C GLU A 103 -16.33 2.84 20.24
N ILE A 104 -16.24 3.51 19.10
CA ILE A 104 -16.48 2.97 17.78
C ILE A 104 -15.17 3.10 17.00
N LYS A 105 -14.55 1.96 16.69
CA LYS A 105 -13.38 1.86 15.80
C LYS A 105 -13.85 1.62 14.38
N PHE A 106 -13.43 2.47 13.46
CA PHE A 106 -13.67 2.33 12.03
C PHE A 106 -12.40 1.82 11.37
N THR A 107 -12.49 0.72 10.63
CA THR A 107 -11.39 0.13 9.88
C THR A 107 -11.66 0.27 8.39
N CYS A 108 -10.76 0.97 7.70
CA CYS A 108 -10.78 1.18 6.26
C CYS A 108 -9.98 0.10 5.53
N SER A 109 -10.31 -0.17 4.27
CA SER A 109 -9.66 -1.22 3.46
C SER A 109 -8.15 -0.98 3.29
N ASP A 110 -7.71 0.27 3.31
CA ASP A 110 -6.32 0.70 3.13
C ASP A 110 -5.45 0.62 4.41
N GLY A 111 -6.00 0.16 5.53
CA GLY A 111 -5.26 0.14 6.80
C GLY A 111 -5.58 1.32 7.73
N PHE A 112 -6.21 2.38 7.23
CA PHE A 112 -6.54 3.53 8.06
C PHE A 112 -7.59 3.16 9.13
N GLU A 113 -7.27 3.45 10.38
CA GLU A 113 -8.16 3.25 11.52
C GLU A 113 -8.33 4.55 12.30
N PHE A 114 -9.55 4.79 12.78
CA PHE A 114 -9.83 5.90 13.68
C PHE A 114 -10.96 5.51 14.64
N THR A 115 -10.97 6.15 15.82
CA THR A 115 -11.96 5.90 16.86
C THR A 115 -12.77 7.14 17.18
N LYS A 116 -14.04 6.93 17.53
CA LYS A 116 -14.97 7.95 18.03
C LYS A 116 -15.87 7.35 19.09
N SER A 117 -16.28 8.10 20.11
CA SER A 117 -17.33 7.58 21.01
C SER A 117 -18.72 7.70 20.38
N VAL A 118 -19.66 6.85 20.82
CA VAL A 118 -21.07 6.95 20.46
C VAL A 118 -21.61 8.34 20.81
N SER A 119 -21.23 8.89 21.97
CA SER A 119 -21.66 10.23 22.41
C SER A 119 -21.07 11.34 21.56
N GLU A 120 -19.82 11.25 21.13
CA GLU A 120 -19.18 12.25 20.25
C GLU A 120 -19.92 12.32 18.92
N LEU A 121 -20.16 11.17 18.28
CA LEU A 121 -20.86 11.11 16.99
C LEU A 121 -22.30 11.59 17.10
N LYS A 122 -23.01 11.20 18.16
CA LYS A 122 -24.38 11.68 18.40
C LYS A 122 -24.40 13.17 18.68
N ASN A 123 -23.37 13.76 19.27
CA ASN A 123 -23.35 15.18 19.65
C ASN A 123 -22.56 16.07 18.66
N ALA A 124 -22.38 15.60 17.43
CA ALA A 124 -21.78 16.39 16.36
C ALA A 124 -22.75 17.41 15.76
N TYR A 125 -22.21 18.45 15.13
CA TYR A 125 -22.93 19.60 14.62
C TYR A 125 -22.61 19.92 13.17
N TYR A 126 -23.55 20.59 12.53
CA TYR A 126 -23.43 21.25 11.24
C TYR A 126 -23.60 22.75 11.43
N TYR A 127 -22.65 23.52 10.90
CA TYR A 127 -22.63 24.97 10.90
C TYR A 127 -22.89 25.48 9.48
N LYS A 128 -24.16 25.73 9.16
CA LYS A 128 -24.62 26.06 7.79
C LYS A 128 -23.85 27.20 7.12
N ASP A 129 -23.45 28.20 7.88
CA ASP A 129 -22.70 29.35 7.38
C ASP A 129 -21.39 29.59 8.16
N PHE A 130 -20.92 28.56 8.89
CA PHE A 130 -19.78 28.67 9.81
C PHE A 130 -19.95 29.82 10.83
N THR A 131 -21.15 29.94 11.41
CA THR A 131 -21.37 30.73 12.62
C THR A 131 -22.05 29.89 13.70
N GLU A 132 -21.76 30.17 14.98
CA GLU A 132 -22.41 29.48 16.12
C GLU A 132 -23.95 29.60 16.10
N LYS A 133 -24.50 30.66 15.51
CA LYS A 133 -25.95 30.84 15.35
C LYS A 133 -26.58 29.83 14.38
N SER A 134 -25.80 29.30 13.45
CA SER A 134 -26.25 28.32 12.45
C SER A 134 -26.12 26.87 12.90
N LYS A 135 -25.60 26.65 14.11
CA LYS A 135 -25.31 25.34 14.70
C LYS A 135 -26.57 24.47 14.77
N THR A 136 -26.52 23.33 14.09
CA THR A 136 -27.59 22.33 14.08
C THR A 136 -27.00 20.96 14.36
N LYS A 137 -27.60 20.19 15.28
CA LYS A 137 -27.16 18.82 15.58
C LYS A 137 -27.29 17.94 14.33
N ILE A 138 -26.31 17.10 14.05
CA ILE A 138 -26.32 16.24 12.86
C ILE A 138 -25.73 14.87 13.15
N GLU A 139 -26.45 13.83 12.71
CA GLU A 139 -26.04 12.44 12.91
C GLU A 139 -25.06 11.98 11.82
N PRO A 140 -24.15 11.04 12.12
CA PRO A 140 -23.20 10.46 11.16
C PRO A 140 -23.90 9.65 10.05
N MET A 141 -23.23 9.50 8.91
CA MET A 141 -23.71 8.74 7.76
C MET A 141 -22.62 7.85 7.16
N VAL A 142 -23.05 6.79 6.49
CA VAL A 142 -22.29 6.08 5.47
C VAL A 142 -22.70 6.64 4.10
N ALA A 143 -21.87 7.52 3.55
CA ALA A 143 -22.09 8.31 2.34
C ALA A 143 -21.86 7.51 1.05
N LYS A 144 -22.90 7.35 0.23
CA LYS A 144 -22.81 6.74 -1.12
C LYS A 144 -22.59 7.78 -2.22
N TYR A 145 -23.17 8.97 -2.06
CA TYR A 145 -22.96 10.11 -2.94
C TYR A 145 -22.48 11.30 -2.12
N THR A 146 -21.51 12.04 -2.65
CA THR A 146 -20.90 13.21 -2.00
C THR A 146 -20.68 14.33 -3.01
N ALA A 147 -21.09 15.55 -2.67
CA ALA A 147 -20.86 16.74 -3.46
C ALA A 147 -20.34 17.89 -2.60
N VAL A 148 -19.21 18.48 -3.01
CA VAL A 148 -18.76 19.77 -2.46
C VAL A 148 -19.62 20.88 -3.05
N LEU A 149 -20.35 21.60 -2.19
CA LEU A 149 -21.22 22.72 -2.55
C LEU A 149 -20.54 24.08 -2.37
N ALA A 150 -19.58 24.15 -1.46
CA ALA A 150 -18.74 25.31 -1.24
C ALA A 150 -17.38 24.87 -0.72
N ASP A 151 -16.34 25.62 -1.09
CA ASP A 151 -14.95 25.33 -0.78
C ASP A 151 -14.18 26.64 -0.65
N TYR A 152 -13.72 26.95 0.56
CA TYR A 152 -12.99 28.17 0.88
C TYR A 152 -11.64 27.82 1.48
N SER A 153 -10.55 28.35 0.93
CA SER A 153 -9.25 28.36 1.59
C SER A 153 -9.24 29.32 2.78
N GLN A 154 -8.23 29.21 3.64
CA GLN A 154 -8.05 30.11 4.78
C GLN A 154 -8.12 31.61 4.40
N ASP A 155 -7.49 32.00 3.29
CA ASP A 155 -7.44 33.40 2.85
C ASP A 155 -8.78 33.97 2.34
N ASN A 156 -9.69 33.08 1.91
CA ASN A 156 -10.96 33.45 1.29
C ASN A 156 -12.17 33.05 2.13
N PHE A 157 -11.95 32.67 3.38
CA PHE A 157 -13.00 32.26 4.30
C PHE A 157 -13.43 33.41 5.21
N SER A 158 -14.68 33.87 5.02
CA SER A 158 -15.26 34.96 5.81
C SER A 158 -16.72 34.64 6.18
N PRO A 159 -16.97 33.99 7.33
CA PRO A 159 -18.32 33.73 7.84
C PRO A 159 -19.12 35.03 8.12
N PRO A 160 -20.46 35.04 7.96
CA PRO A 160 -21.29 33.95 7.45
C PRO A 160 -21.12 33.77 5.94
N ILE A 161 -20.77 32.54 5.52
CA ILE A 161 -20.57 32.24 4.11
C ILE A 161 -21.90 32.10 3.35
N LYS A 162 -21.85 32.23 2.03
CA LYS A 162 -23.01 32.05 1.14
C LYS A 162 -22.73 30.98 0.09
N TRP A 163 -23.63 30.00 -0.01
CA TRP A 163 -23.54 28.91 -0.98
C TRP A 163 -24.93 28.54 -1.50
N LYS A 164 -24.97 27.78 -2.59
CA LYS A 164 -26.23 27.32 -3.22
C LYS A 164 -26.30 25.81 -3.16
N ASP A 165 -27.47 25.31 -2.81
CA ASP A 165 -27.75 23.88 -2.87
C ASP A 165 -27.95 23.41 -4.33
N ARG A 166 -27.67 22.14 -4.59
CA ARG A 166 -28.00 21.43 -5.83
C ARG A 166 -28.45 19.99 -5.55
N ALA A 167 -29.13 19.40 -6.51
CA ALA A 167 -29.43 17.97 -6.47
C ALA A 167 -28.14 17.15 -6.68
N LEU A 168 -28.10 15.97 -6.04
CA LEU A 168 -27.08 14.96 -6.30
C LEU A 168 -27.47 14.17 -7.56
N THR A 169 -26.45 13.73 -8.29
CA THR A 169 -26.55 12.97 -9.54
C THR A 169 -25.65 11.74 -9.48
N ASP A 170 -25.75 10.84 -10.48
CA ASP A 170 -24.90 9.65 -10.54
C ASP A 170 -23.40 9.98 -10.64
N LYS A 171 -23.03 11.18 -11.10
CA LYS A 171 -21.64 11.66 -11.12
C LYS A 171 -21.08 11.95 -9.73
N ASP A 172 -21.95 12.11 -8.74
CA ASP A 172 -21.57 12.37 -7.34
C ASP A 172 -21.37 11.07 -6.55
N LEU A 173 -21.41 9.90 -7.21
CA LEU A 173 -21.11 8.61 -6.57
C LEU A 173 -19.70 8.66 -5.97
N ASP A 174 -19.60 8.43 -4.67
CA ASP A 174 -18.33 8.53 -3.95
C ASP A 174 -17.52 7.26 -4.19
N LYS A 175 -16.36 7.39 -4.84
CA LYS A 175 -15.43 6.28 -5.09
C LYS A 175 -14.90 5.65 -3.80
N GLY A 176 -15.04 6.34 -2.65
CA GLY A 176 -14.66 5.85 -1.34
C GLY A 176 -15.78 5.14 -0.57
N PHE A 177 -16.88 4.75 -1.22
CA PHE A 177 -18.00 4.05 -0.55
C PHE A 177 -17.61 2.61 -0.15
N PRO A 178 -17.91 2.14 1.09
CA PRO A 178 -18.59 2.84 2.18
C PRO A 178 -17.75 3.94 2.84
N LYS A 179 -18.24 5.18 2.83
CA LYS A 179 -17.52 6.33 3.40
C LYS A 179 -18.23 6.84 4.64
N VAL A 180 -17.57 6.79 5.80
CA VAL A 180 -18.14 7.35 7.04
C VAL A 180 -17.90 8.85 7.09
N VAL A 181 -18.98 9.60 7.28
CA VAL A 181 -18.97 11.06 7.41
C VAL A 181 -19.70 11.47 8.69
N PHE A 182 -19.22 12.52 9.35
CA PHE A 182 -19.78 13.03 10.59
C PHE A 182 -19.58 14.54 10.74
N GLY A 183 -20.41 15.16 11.57
CA GLY A 183 -20.36 16.60 11.84
C GLY A 183 -19.14 17.02 12.67
N GLN A 184 -19.13 18.28 13.06
CA GLN A 184 -18.09 18.92 13.85
C GLN A 184 -18.48 19.00 15.33
N THR A 185 -17.54 18.81 16.25
CA THR A 185 -17.74 19.04 17.69
C THR A 185 -17.75 20.53 18.04
N ASN A 186 -16.99 21.32 17.31
CA ASN A 186 -16.93 22.79 17.35
C ASN A 186 -16.63 23.35 15.95
N ILE A 187 -16.79 24.66 15.73
CA ILE A 187 -16.71 25.27 14.39
C ILE A 187 -15.36 25.07 13.68
N ASP A 188 -14.28 24.91 14.45
CA ASP A 188 -12.90 24.76 13.97
C ASP A 188 -12.47 23.30 13.89
N ASP A 189 -13.34 22.34 14.28
CA ASP A 189 -13.05 20.91 14.27
C ASP A 189 -12.68 20.42 12.86
N MET A 190 -11.53 19.74 12.79
CA MET A 190 -10.91 19.19 11.58
C MET A 190 -11.50 17.83 11.21
N ASN A 191 -12.82 17.74 11.20
CA ASN A 191 -13.56 16.51 11.00
C ASN A 191 -13.33 15.89 9.61
N LEU A 192 -13.09 16.68 8.55
CA LEU A 192 -12.96 16.16 7.18
C LEU A 192 -11.78 15.19 7.04
N SER A 193 -10.66 15.52 7.69
CA SER A 193 -9.45 14.70 7.68
C SER A 193 -9.63 13.36 8.42
N GLN A 194 -10.70 13.24 9.22
CA GLN A 194 -11.02 12.05 10.01
C GLN A 194 -12.17 11.24 9.42
N TRP A 195 -12.68 11.61 8.24
CA TRP A 195 -13.69 10.83 7.54
C TRP A 195 -13.06 9.59 6.88
N GLY A 196 -13.48 8.40 7.31
CA GLY A 196 -13.04 7.13 6.74
C GLY A 196 -13.64 6.85 5.37
N LYS A 197 -12.82 6.42 4.41
CA LYS A 197 -13.26 5.93 3.09
C LYS A 197 -13.02 4.43 3.02
N ASN A 198 -13.77 3.72 2.19
CA ASN A 198 -13.69 2.27 2.02
C ASN A 198 -13.73 1.54 3.37
N VAL A 199 -14.64 1.96 4.26
CA VAL A 199 -14.81 1.37 5.58
C VAL A 199 -15.38 -0.03 5.40
N VAL A 200 -14.62 -1.03 5.83
CA VAL A 200 -14.97 -2.45 5.73
C VAL A 200 -15.48 -3.02 7.04
N LYS A 201 -15.04 -2.45 8.18
CA LYS A 201 -15.43 -2.92 9.52
C LYS A 201 -15.65 -1.74 10.49
N ILE A 202 -16.71 -1.85 11.29
CA ILE A 202 -17.04 -0.95 12.40
C ILE A 202 -17.14 -1.80 13.66
N THR A 203 -16.26 -1.56 14.63
CA THR A 203 -16.22 -2.29 15.90
C THR A 203 -16.69 -1.36 17.01
N ILE A 204 -17.80 -1.70 17.67
CA ILE A 204 -18.40 -0.92 18.75
C ILE A 204 -18.07 -1.60 20.07
N GLY A 205 -17.29 -0.94 20.92
CA GLY A 205 -16.63 -1.55 22.07
C GLY A 205 -15.41 -2.38 21.67
N GLU A 206 -15.17 -3.45 22.43
CA GLU A 206 -14.13 -4.43 22.12
C GLU A 206 -14.61 -5.39 21.02
N ASP A 207 -13.69 -6.00 20.29
CA ASP A 207 -14.04 -7.07 19.34
C ASP A 207 -14.78 -8.20 20.07
N ARG A 208 -15.83 -8.76 19.45
CA ARG A 208 -16.54 -9.88 20.06
C ARG A 208 -15.72 -11.15 19.93
N PRO A 209 -15.61 -11.97 20.99
CA PRO A 209 -15.39 -13.39 20.78
C PRO A 209 -16.64 -13.95 20.08
N SER A 210 -16.47 -14.50 18.88
CA SER A 210 -17.59 -14.93 18.05
C SER A 210 -18.45 -15.99 18.74
N LYS A 211 -19.76 -15.90 18.51
CA LYS A 211 -20.74 -16.93 18.94
C LYS A 211 -21.13 -17.79 17.73
N GLY A 212 -20.23 -18.69 17.34
CA GLY A 212 -20.53 -20.00 16.76
C GLY A 212 -20.91 -20.07 15.28
N ASN A 213 -20.06 -20.76 14.51
CA ASN A 213 -20.46 -21.84 13.58
C ASN A 213 -19.26 -22.61 12.97
N GLY A 214 -18.02 -22.28 13.35
CA GLY A 214 -16.99 -23.27 13.65
C GLY A 214 -16.76 -23.24 15.16
N LYS A 215 -16.25 -24.30 15.78
CA LYS A 215 -15.50 -24.09 17.02
C LYS A 215 -14.21 -23.39 16.60
N GLY A 216 -14.28 -22.08 16.36
CA GLY A 216 -13.11 -21.23 16.23
C GLY A 216 -12.19 -21.50 17.41
N ILE A 217 -10.89 -21.45 17.18
CA ILE A 217 -9.92 -21.84 18.19
C ILE A 217 -9.77 -20.67 19.16
N GLY A 218 -9.88 -20.96 20.46
CA GLY A 218 -9.86 -19.94 21.50
C GLY A 218 -8.63 -19.02 21.43
N LEU A 219 -8.75 -17.82 21.98
CA LEU A 219 -7.62 -16.87 22.11
C LEU A 219 -6.51 -17.40 23.04
N ASP A 220 -6.78 -18.46 23.80
CA ASP A 220 -5.88 -19.13 24.73
C ASP A 220 -5.12 -20.32 24.09
N SER A 221 -5.16 -20.46 22.77
CA SER A 221 -4.45 -21.54 22.07
C SER A 221 -2.95 -21.46 22.21
N THR A 222 -2.32 -22.59 22.55
CA THR A 222 -0.85 -22.70 22.65
C THR A 222 -0.10 -22.46 21.33
N TYR A 223 -0.82 -22.48 20.21
CA TYR A 223 -0.29 -22.18 18.88
C TYR A 223 -0.16 -20.67 18.61
N LYS A 224 -0.80 -19.81 19.41
CA LYS A 224 -0.84 -18.37 19.20
C LYS A 224 0.24 -17.64 19.98
N HIS A 225 0.75 -16.57 19.39
CA HIS A 225 1.67 -15.65 20.05
C HIS A 225 0.96 -14.86 21.14
N ILE A 226 -0.26 -14.37 20.85
CA ILE A 226 -1.06 -13.57 21.79
C ILE A 226 -1.42 -14.29 23.10
N SER A 227 -1.32 -15.63 23.15
CA SER A 227 -1.62 -16.41 24.35
C SER A 227 -0.46 -16.47 25.36
N ASN A 228 0.69 -15.86 25.04
CA ASN A 228 1.87 -15.84 25.90
C ASN A 228 2.08 -14.41 26.46
N ASP A 229 2.50 -14.28 27.72
CA ASP A 229 2.89 -12.99 28.30
C ASP A 229 4.42 -12.82 28.23
N GLY A 230 4.90 -11.87 27.42
CA GLY A 230 6.33 -11.60 27.22
C GLY A 230 7.12 -12.63 26.40
N ALA A 231 8.44 -12.56 26.51
CA ALA A 231 9.35 -13.45 25.79
C ALA A 231 9.09 -14.93 26.13
N PRO A 232 9.20 -15.85 25.15
CA PRO A 232 9.80 -15.62 23.84
C PRO A 232 8.84 -15.33 22.69
N TYR A 233 7.51 -15.36 22.92
CA TYR A 233 6.52 -15.30 21.82
C TYR A 233 5.69 -14.01 21.79
N ASN A 234 5.56 -13.30 22.91
CA ASN A 234 4.90 -12.01 22.98
C ASN A 234 5.94 -10.90 23.02
N ILE A 235 6.60 -10.74 21.87
CA ILE A 235 7.41 -9.57 21.55
C ILE A 235 6.56 -8.72 20.60
N ASP A 236 6.43 -7.43 20.86
CA ASP A 236 5.68 -6.49 19.99
C ASP A 236 6.14 -6.57 18.53
N ALA A 237 7.40 -6.93 18.27
CA ALA A 237 7.94 -7.18 16.94
C ALA A 237 7.35 -8.41 16.22
N ILE A 238 7.10 -9.54 16.92
CA ILE A 238 6.55 -10.75 16.31
C ILE A 238 5.04 -10.58 16.07
N THR A 239 4.32 -10.08 17.07
CA THR A 239 2.87 -9.83 16.92
C THR A 239 2.56 -8.67 15.97
N GLY A 240 3.54 -7.78 15.74
CA GLY A 240 3.52 -6.74 14.72
C GLY A 240 3.93 -7.19 13.32
N ALA A 241 4.35 -8.45 13.12
CA ALA A 241 4.63 -8.98 11.80
C ALA A 241 3.39 -8.91 10.91
N THR A 242 3.55 -8.52 9.64
CA THR A 242 2.42 -8.28 8.73
C THR A 242 2.32 -9.34 7.65
N PHE A 243 1.08 -9.65 7.28
CA PHE A 243 0.69 -10.45 6.14
C PHE A 243 -0.08 -9.56 5.16
N THR A 244 0.30 -9.56 3.88
CA THR A 244 -0.23 -8.60 2.91
C THR A 244 -1.09 -9.26 1.85
N ILE A 245 -2.27 -8.71 1.59
CA ILE A 245 -3.13 -9.08 0.45
C ILE A 245 -3.11 -7.92 -0.54
N GLU A 246 -2.68 -8.15 -1.77
CA GLU A 246 -2.45 -7.11 -2.79
C GLU A 246 -2.73 -7.62 -4.21
N GLY A 247 -2.53 -6.79 -5.23
CA GLY A 247 -2.64 -7.16 -6.63
C GLY A 247 -3.84 -6.53 -7.34
N PRO A 248 -3.94 -6.67 -8.67
CA PRO A 248 -4.94 -5.95 -9.46
C PRO A 248 -6.37 -6.43 -9.25
N GLY A 249 -6.56 -7.62 -8.67
CA GLY A 249 -7.85 -8.20 -8.32
C GLY A 249 -8.46 -7.64 -7.03
N VAL A 250 -7.84 -6.66 -6.37
CA VAL A 250 -8.39 -5.99 -5.17
C VAL A 250 -8.50 -4.47 -5.35
N GLU A 251 -9.46 -3.84 -4.67
CA GLU A 251 -9.66 -2.38 -4.68
C GLU A 251 -8.62 -1.61 -3.84
N GLY A 252 -7.72 -2.32 -3.15
CA GLY A 252 -6.61 -1.75 -2.40
C GLY A 252 -5.82 -2.86 -1.71
N TYR A 253 -4.52 -2.65 -1.53
CA TYR A 253 -3.72 -3.59 -0.75
C TYR A 253 -4.08 -3.48 0.74
N ARG A 254 -3.91 -4.59 1.46
CA ARG A 254 -4.13 -4.67 2.90
C ARG A 254 -2.95 -5.36 3.57
N ALA A 255 -2.30 -4.67 4.51
CA ALA A 255 -1.41 -5.30 5.48
C ALA A 255 -2.23 -5.65 6.74
N ILE A 256 -2.09 -6.90 7.21
CA ILE A 256 -2.80 -7.44 8.37
C ILE A 256 -1.74 -7.92 9.36
N SER A 257 -1.77 -7.45 10.61
CA SER A 257 -0.80 -7.94 11.60
C SER A 257 -1.11 -9.38 12.02
N LEU A 258 -0.08 -10.09 12.47
CA LEU A 258 -0.21 -11.41 13.08
C LEU A 258 -1.19 -11.40 14.25
N ARG A 259 -1.13 -10.36 15.09
CA ARG A 259 -2.11 -10.15 16.16
C ARG A 259 -3.55 -10.11 15.61
N GLN A 260 -3.80 -9.31 14.57
CA GLN A 260 -5.13 -9.22 13.95
C GLN A 260 -5.61 -10.57 13.40
N ILE A 261 -4.71 -11.40 12.87
CA ILE A 261 -5.02 -12.75 12.39
C ILE A 261 -5.31 -13.72 13.54
N GLU A 262 -4.53 -13.67 14.63
CA GLU A 262 -4.69 -14.55 15.79
C GLU A 262 -5.92 -14.21 16.64
N GLU A 263 -6.32 -12.93 16.66
CA GLU A 263 -7.52 -12.42 17.30
C GLU A 263 -8.80 -12.77 16.52
N ASP A 264 -8.71 -12.96 15.20
CA ASP A 264 -9.84 -13.38 14.37
C ASP A 264 -10.07 -14.89 14.44
N ILE A 265 -10.83 -15.31 15.45
CA ILE A 265 -11.11 -16.73 15.73
C ILE A 265 -12.06 -17.39 14.72
N ASP A 266 -12.78 -16.63 13.90
CA ASP A 266 -13.83 -17.15 13.02
C ASP A 266 -13.28 -17.91 11.83
N GLY A 267 -12.19 -17.39 11.25
CA GLY A 267 -11.50 -18.01 10.13
C GLY A 267 -10.51 -19.10 10.51
N GLN A 268 -10.38 -19.43 11.81
CA GLN A 268 -9.30 -20.28 12.30
C GLN A 268 -9.58 -21.76 12.19
N GLU A 269 -8.54 -22.52 11.80
CA GLU A 269 -8.61 -23.96 11.62
C GLU A 269 -7.36 -24.63 12.22
N GLN A 270 -7.54 -25.84 12.77
CA GLN A 270 -6.46 -26.78 13.04
C GLN A 270 -6.56 -27.97 12.10
N GLY A 271 -5.41 -28.41 11.58
CA GLY A 271 -5.37 -29.58 10.72
C GLY A 271 -4.07 -30.35 10.84
N LYS A 272 -4.10 -31.61 10.43
CA LYS A 272 -2.91 -32.46 10.33
C LYS A 272 -2.47 -32.57 8.87
N TYR A 273 -1.21 -32.27 8.61
CA TYR A 273 -0.66 -32.19 7.26
C TYR A 273 0.66 -32.97 7.17
N TYR A 274 0.93 -33.53 6.00
CA TYR A 274 2.20 -34.18 5.71
C TYR A 274 3.17 -33.15 5.11
N GLU A 275 4.38 -33.08 5.66
CA GLU A 275 5.44 -32.19 5.22
C GLU A 275 6.77 -32.96 5.20
N LYS A 276 7.66 -32.62 4.27
CA LYS A 276 9.04 -33.09 4.30
C LYS A 276 9.91 -32.13 5.10
N ILE A 277 10.45 -32.59 6.22
CA ILE A 277 11.41 -31.86 7.06
C ILE A 277 12.65 -32.74 7.27
N ASP A 278 13.85 -32.16 7.18
CA ASP A 278 15.12 -32.87 7.37
C ASP A 278 15.24 -34.17 6.54
N GLY A 279 14.72 -34.12 5.30
CA GLY A 279 14.72 -35.26 4.39
C GLY A 279 13.64 -36.32 4.65
N SER A 280 12.88 -36.21 5.73
CA SER A 280 11.86 -37.18 6.16
C SER A 280 10.44 -36.62 6.06
N ILE A 281 9.49 -37.44 5.61
CA ILE A 281 8.08 -37.02 5.58
C ILE A 281 7.44 -37.31 6.93
N ILE A 282 7.04 -36.26 7.64
CA ILE A 282 6.39 -36.32 8.94
C ILE A 282 4.98 -35.73 8.87
N GLN A 283 4.17 -36.03 9.89
CA GLN A 283 2.83 -35.46 10.02
C GLN A 283 2.85 -34.45 11.16
N ASN A 284 2.60 -33.18 10.83
CA ASN A 284 2.53 -32.08 11.78
C ASN A 284 1.08 -31.62 11.97
N THR A 285 0.79 -31.04 13.12
CA THR A 285 -0.47 -30.33 13.35
C THR A 285 -0.20 -28.83 13.20
N TYR A 286 -1.03 -28.13 12.43
CA TYR A 286 -0.94 -26.69 12.26
C TYR A 286 -2.21 -26.02 12.75
N GLU A 287 -2.05 -24.78 13.18
CA GLU A 287 -3.12 -23.84 13.46
C GLU A 287 -2.88 -22.56 12.65
N GLY A 288 -3.95 -22.02 12.08
CA GLY A 288 -3.87 -20.86 11.22
C GLY A 288 -5.24 -20.30 10.89
N ILE A 289 -5.25 -19.32 9.99
CA ILE A 289 -6.47 -18.76 9.39
C ILE A 289 -6.64 -19.25 7.96
N ASN A 290 -7.87 -19.56 7.56
CA ASN A 290 -8.20 -19.98 6.21
C ASN A 290 -7.88 -18.84 5.21
N ALA A 291 -7.17 -19.13 4.12
CA ALA A 291 -6.77 -18.09 3.17
C ALA A 291 -7.97 -17.51 2.39
N GLY A 292 -9.00 -18.31 2.10
CA GLY A 292 -10.26 -17.81 1.53
C GLY A 292 -10.98 -16.87 2.51
N TYR A 293 -11.01 -17.23 3.79
CA TYR A 293 -11.59 -16.35 4.83
C TYR A 293 -10.87 -15.00 4.89
N LEU A 294 -9.53 -14.99 4.85
CA LEU A 294 -8.77 -13.74 4.84
C LEU A 294 -9.16 -12.84 3.65
N ILE A 295 -9.26 -13.42 2.46
CA ILE A 295 -9.66 -12.69 1.25
C ILE A 295 -11.07 -12.10 1.42
N ASP A 296 -12.02 -12.91 1.90
CA ASP A 296 -13.43 -12.52 2.01
C ASP A 296 -13.69 -11.43 3.08
N ASN A 297 -12.80 -11.28 4.08
CA ASN A 297 -13.05 -10.42 5.25
C ASN A 297 -12.09 -9.23 5.41
N TYR A 298 -10.91 -9.26 4.77
CA TYR A 298 -9.88 -8.22 4.97
C TYR A 298 -9.61 -7.35 3.74
N VAL A 299 -10.08 -7.76 2.56
CA VAL A 299 -9.97 -6.96 1.34
C VAL A 299 -11.30 -6.91 0.61
N LYS A 300 -11.44 -5.94 -0.28
CA LYS A 300 -12.52 -5.91 -1.26
C LYS A 300 -11.98 -6.39 -2.60
N VAL A 301 -12.39 -7.60 -3.00
CA VAL A 301 -12.04 -8.15 -4.31
C VAL A 301 -12.83 -7.45 -5.41
N THR A 302 -12.24 -7.29 -6.58
CA THR A 302 -12.95 -6.73 -7.72
C THR A 302 -13.78 -7.82 -8.40
N PRO A 303 -14.84 -7.47 -9.16
CA PRO A 303 -15.57 -8.46 -9.98
C PRO A 303 -14.70 -9.18 -11.01
N LYS A 304 -13.48 -8.67 -11.26
CA LYS A 304 -12.47 -9.25 -12.14
C LYS A 304 -11.47 -10.13 -11.44
N ALA A 305 -11.50 -10.28 -10.11
CA ALA A 305 -10.57 -11.15 -9.39
C ALA A 305 -10.54 -12.57 -9.99
N GLY A 306 -9.33 -13.09 -10.15
CA GLY A 306 -9.02 -14.32 -10.88
C GLY A 306 -8.20 -15.29 -10.05
N ASN A 307 -6.91 -15.40 -10.34
CA ASN A 307 -6.03 -16.30 -9.60
C ASN A 307 -5.48 -15.62 -8.34
N VAL A 308 -5.20 -16.45 -7.34
CA VAL A 308 -4.46 -16.11 -6.13
C VAL A 308 -3.07 -16.72 -6.25
N THR A 309 -2.04 -15.88 -6.15
CA THR A 309 -0.64 -16.26 -6.08
C THR A 309 -0.14 -16.04 -4.65
N PHE A 310 0.21 -17.11 -3.95
CA PHE A 310 0.84 -17.05 -2.64
C PHE A 310 2.34 -16.80 -2.79
N LYS A 311 2.87 -15.83 -2.04
CA LYS A 311 4.29 -15.49 -2.09
C LYS A 311 4.94 -15.50 -0.72
N ASP A 312 6.22 -15.88 -0.70
CA ASP A 312 7.04 -15.88 0.51
C ASP A 312 7.46 -14.46 0.93
N LYS A 313 8.29 -14.36 1.97
CA LYS A 313 8.75 -13.06 2.51
C LYS A 313 9.63 -12.27 1.53
N SER A 314 10.21 -12.96 0.55
CA SER A 314 10.99 -12.38 -0.55
C SER A 314 10.14 -12.18 -1.81
N ARG A 315 8.81 -12.25 -1.69
CA ARG A 315 7.83 -12.16 -2.78
C ARG A 315 7.98 -13.24 -3.87
N LYS A 316 8.69 -14.35 -3.62
CA LYS A 316 8.76 -15.46 -4.57
C LYS A 316 7.46 -16.25 -4.56
N THR A 317 7.01 -16.64 -5.74
CA THR A 317 5.82 -17.47 -5.92
C THR A 317 6.01 -18.85 -5.29
N ILE A 318 5.13 -19.19 -4.34
CA ILE A 318 5.02 -20.52 -3.74
C ILE A 318 4.05 -21.39 -4.56
N SER A 319 2.88 -20.83 -4.87
CA SER A 319 1.80 -21.49 -5.63
C SER A 319 0.84 -20.46 -6.22
N THR A 320 0.19 -20.81 -7.32
CA THR A 320 -0.89 -20.03 -7.94
C THR A 320 -2.10 -20.93 -8.14
N VAL A 321 -3.27 -20.49 -7.69
CA VAL A 321 -4.55 -21.23 -7.78
C VAL A 321 -5.70 -20.30 -8.16
N PRO A 322 -6.81 -20.82 -8.70
CA PRO A 322 -8.05 -20.06 -8.81
C PRO A 322 -8.50 -19.52 -7.43
N ILE A 323 -9.03 -18.30 -7.36
CA ILE A 323 -9.47 -17.69 -6.08
C ILE A 323 -10.45 -18.57 -5.29
N ALA A 324 -11.32 -19.32 -5.98
CA ALA A 324 -12.27 -20.24 -5.35
C ALA A 324 -11.61 -21.43 -4.60
N GLU A 325 -10.35 -21.73 -4.91
CA GLU A 325 -9.54 -22.76 -4.27
C GLU A 325 -8.71 -22.20 -3.10
N ALA A 326 -8.68 -20.88 -2.88
CA ALA A 326 -7.95 -20.27 -1.76
C ALA A 326 -8.42 -20.83 -0.40
N LYS A 327 -9.68 -21.25 -0.29
CA LYS A 327 -10.24 -21.90 0.90
C LYS A 327 -9.61 -23.26 1.26
N ASP A 328 -8.86 -23.87 0.34
CA ASP A 328 -8.15 -25.14 0.59
C ASP A 328 -6.75 -24.92 1.22
N TYR A 329 -6.38 -23.66 1.44
CA TYR A 329 -5.10 -23.24 2.01
C TYR A 329 -5.27 -22.60 3.39
N LEU A 330 -4.31 -22.88 4.26
CA LEU A 330 -4.21 -22.35 5.62
C LEU A 330 -2.97 -21.46 5.72
N ILE A 331 -3.14 -20.23 6.21
CA ILE A 331 -2.05 -19.37 6.63
C ILE A 331 -1.76 -19.69 8.10
N ALA A 332 -0.87 -20.65 8.32
CA ALA A 332 -0.54 -21.15 9.65
C ALA A 332 0.34 -20.17 10.42
N TYR A 333 0.02 -19.89 11.68
CA TYR A 333 0.83 -19.12 12.62
C TYR A 333 1.38 -19.98 13.77
N GLY A 334 0.97 -21.24 13.86
CA GLY A 334 1.48 -22.17 14.85
C GLY A 334 1.62 -23.59 14.31
N ILE A 335 2.50 -24.36 14.94
CA ILE A 335 2.77 -25.76 14.60
C ILE A 335 2.99 -26.57 15.89
N ASN A 336 2.44 -27.79 15.93
CA ASN A 336 2.69 -28.77 16.98
C ASN A 336 2.59 -28.18 18.41
N GLU A 337 1.56 -27.38 18.68
CA GLU A 337 1.26 -26.76 20.00
C GLU A 337 2.25 -25.66 20.43
N VAL A 338 2.96 -25.06 19.47
CA VAL A 338 3.79 -23.87 19.70
C VAL A 338 3.61 -22.84 18.58
N PRO A 339 3.83 -21.55 18.85
CA PRO A 339 3.80 -20.50 17.81
C PRO A 339 4.98 -20.61 16.84
N LEU A 340 4.79 -20.19 15.58
CA LEU A 340 5.86 -20.08 14.58
C LEU A 340 6.75 -18.85 14.81
N VAL A 341 8.06 -19.02 14.87
CA VAL A 341 9.05 -17.95 15.03
C VAL A 341 9.79 -17.65 13.73
N TYR A 342 10.53 -16.55 13.69
CA TYR A 342 11.16 -16.07 12.46
C TYR A 342 12.37 -16.93 12.07
N LEU A 343 13.26 -17.21 13.03
CA LEU A 343 14.52 -17.95 12.85
C LEU A 343 14.64 -19.12 13.83
N ASP A 344 15.49 -20.09 13.48
CA ASP A 344 15.93 -21.16 14.39
C ASP A 344 16.85 -20.66 15.52
N SER A 345 17.36 -19.43 15.41
CA SER A 345 18.09 -18.73 16.47
C SER A 345 17.19 -18.03 17.49
N ASP A 346 15.89 -17.88 17.21
CA ASP A 346 14.97 -17.16 18.10
C ASP A 346 14.79 -17.92 19.42
N VAL A 347 14.65 -17.18 20.55
CA VAL A 347 14.47 -17.79 21.88
C VAL A 347 13.23 -18.71 21.94
N GLY A 348 12.24 -18.44 21.08
CA GLY A 348 11.01 -19.22 20.94
C GLY A 348 11.18 -20.48 20.09
N TYR A 349 12.30 -20.68 19.41
CA TYR A 349 12.51 -21.86 18.61
C TYR A 349 12.58 -23.14 19.46
N LYS A 350 11.91 -24.18 18.98
CA LYS A 350 11.87 -25.54 19.54
C LYS A 350 12.18 -26.53 18.42
N THR A 351 13.43 -26.98 18.35
CA THR A 351 13.91 -27.92 17.31
C THR A 351 13.03 -29.15 17.12
N LYS A 352 12.47 -29.72 18.21
CA LYS A 352 11.58 -30.91 18.12
C LYS A 352 10.19 -30.62 17.58
N LYS A 353 9.80 -29.35 17.49
CA LYS A 353 8.49 -28.90 17.02
C LYS A 353 8.56 -28.31 15.60
N HIS A 354 9.76 -27.95 15.13
CA HIS A 354 10.02 -27.37 13.81
C HIS A 354 9.25 -26.06 13.57
N ASN A 355 9.26 -25.18 14.57
CA ASN A 355 8.46 -23.95 14.61
C ASN A 355 9.19 -22.72 14.10
N ASP A 356 10.16 -22.87 13.21
CA ASP A 356 10.90 -21.80 12.54
C ASP A 356 10.40 -21.57 11.10
N ASN A 357 11.13 -20.71 10.38
CA ASN A 357 10.88 -20.30 9.00
C ASN A 357 9.70 -19.32 8.85
N GLY A 358 9.72 -18.24 9.64
CA GLY A 358 8.76 -17.13 9.57
C GLY A 358 7.49 -17.33 10.39
N CYS A 359 6.89 -16.22 10.81
CA CYS A 359 5.68 -16.22 11.65
C CYS A 359 4.42 -16.76 10.94
N PHE A 360 4.49 -16.96 9.63
CA PHE A 360 3.41 -17.51 8.81
C PHE A 360 3.95 -18.57 7.83
N LYS A 361 3.24 -19.69 7.70
CA LYS A 361 3.56 -20.79 6.78
C LYS A 361 2.34 -21.16 5.94
N LEU A 362 2.52 -21.33 4.62
CA LEU A 362 1.42 -21.74 3.73
C LEU A 362 1.25 -23.25 3.81
N VAL A 363 0.13 -23.69 4.37
CA VAL A 363 -0.16 -25.11 4.62
C VAL A 363 -1.35 -25.55 3.79
N TYR A 364 -1.22 -26.69 3.11
CA TYR A 364 -2.25 -27.27 2.26
C TYR A 364 -2.12 -28.78 2.20
N LYS A 365 -3.19 -29.48 1.81
CA LYS A 365 -3.18 -30.94 1.76
C LYS A 365 -2.21 -31.44 0.69
N GLN A 366 -1.33 -32.36 1.08
CA GLN A 366 -0.38 -33.04 0.19
C GLN A 366 -0.55 -34.56 0.26
N ASP A 367 -0.19 -35.26 -0.82
CA ASP A 367 -0.04 -36.71 -0.81
C ASP A 367 1.17 -37.10 0.05
N LYS A 368 0.98 -37.99 1.03
CA LYS A 368 2.04 -38.46 1.94
C LYS A 368 3.28 -38.99 1.20
N ALA A 369 3.13 -39.64 0.06
CA ALA A 369 4.27 -40.21 -0.68
C ALA A 369 5.07 -39.14 -1.46
N LYS A 370 4.51 -37.95 -1.64
CA LYS A 370 5.07 -36.87 -2.47
C LYS A 370 5.18 -35.53 -1.74
N ALA A 371 4.94 -35.52 -0.42
CA ALA A 371 4.93 -34.32 0.38
C ALA A 371 6.26 -33.57 0.25
N LYS A 372 6.16 -32.26 0.03
CA LYS A 372 7.25 -31.31 0.03
C LYS A 372 7.26 -30.53 1.33
N GLU A 373 8.35 -29.82 1.57
CA GLU A 373 8.45 -28.81 2.61
C GLU A 373 7.46 -27.66 2.33
N PHE A 374 6.80 -27.14 3.36
CA PHE A 374 5.98 -25.95 3.24
C PHE A 374 6.86 -24.70 3.37
N SER A 375 6.52 -23.66 2.63
CA SER A 375 7.25 -22.40 2.65
C SER A 375 6.61 -21.42 3.64
N ASN A 376 7.44 -20.54 4.18
CA ASN A 376 6.94 -19.30 4.78
C ASN A 376 6.09 -18.54 3.75
N VAL A 377 5.08 -17.82 4.21
CA VAL A 377 4.19 -17.02 3.34
C VAL A 377 3.99 -15.64 3.95
N ALA A 378 4.05 -14.60 3.14
CA ALA A 378 3.86 -13.23 3.59
C ALA A 378 2.87 -12.46 2.73
N TYR A 379 2.56 -12.95 1.53
CA TYR A 379 1.66 -12.27 0.61
C TYR A 379 0.64 -13.21 -0.05
N ILE A 380 -0.55 -12.67 -0.26
CA ILE A 380 -1.54 -13.12 -1.25
C ILE A 380 -1.56 -12.05 -2.34
N TYR A 381 -1.24 -12.43 -3.57
CA TYR A 381 -1.36 -11.57 -4.75
C TYR A 381 -2.53 -12.01 -5.61
N ILE A 382 -3.57 -11.19 -5.74
CA ILE A 382 -4.79 -11.50 -6.49
C ILE A 382 -4.73 -10.87 -7.87
N GLU A 383 -4.72 -11.68 -8.92
CA GLU A 383 -4.71 -11.26 -10.32
C GLU A 383 -6.14 -10.98 -10.83
N GLU A 384 -6.26 -10.24 -11.93
CA GLU A 384 -7.51 -10.19 -12.69
C GLU A 384 -7.64 -11.41 -13.62
N LYS A 385 -8.83 -12.01 -13.70
CA LYS A 385 -9.15 -13.13 -14.60
C LYS A 385 -8.96 -12.79 -16.09
N ASP A 386 -9.11 -11.51 -16.42
CA ASP A 386 -8.92 -10.93 -17.75
C ASP A 386 -7.65 -10.06 -17.83
N ALA A 387 -6.68 -10.26 -16.93
CA ALA A 387 -5.39 -9.59 -16.98
C ALA A 387 -4.76 -9.76 -18.37
N LYS A 388 -4.61 -8.65 -19.09
CA LYS A 388 -4.03 -8.67 -20.44
C LYS A 388 -2.52 -8.92 -20.40
N ASN A 389 -1.86 -8.59 -19.28
CA ASN A 389 -0.41 -8.62 -19.13
C ASN A 389 0.30 -7.86 -20.26
N ILE A 390 -0.28 -6.71 -20.65
CA ILE A 390 0.25 -5.81 -21.66
C ILE A 390 0.72 -4.55 -20.93
N TYR A 391 2.00 -4.24 -21.10
CA TYR A 391 2.65 -3.11 -20.44
C TYR A 391 2.49 -1.82 -21.26
N GLU A 392 2.26 -1.95 -22.57
CA GLU A 392 2.13 -0.85 -23.50
C GLU A 392 0.73 -0.20 -23.47
N HIS A 393 0.68 1.11 -23.77
CA HIS A 393 -0.53 1.94 -23.83
C HIS A 393 -1.35 1.69 -25.11
N THR A 394 -1.68 0.42 -25.40
CA THR A 394 -2.29 0.00 -26.67
C THR A 394 -3.74 -0.46 -26.55
N TYR A 395 -4.37 -0.29 -25.38
CA TYR A 395 -5.75 -0.71 -25.17
C TYR A 395 -6.48 0.15 -24.14
N PRO A 396 -7.83 0.27 -24.22
CA PRO A 396 -8.58 1.07 -23.27
C PRO A 396 -8.48 0.57 -21.82
N PRO A 397 -8.37 1.46 -20.83
CA PRO A 397 -8.36 2.93 -20.95
C PRO A 397 -6.96 3.54 -21.18
N TYR A 398 -5.92 2.72 -21.38
CA TYR A 398 -4.54 3.14 -21.49
C TYR A 398 -4.16 3.70 -22.86
N ASP A 399 -4.94 3.44 -23.92
CA ASP A 399 -4.73 4.00 -25.27
C ASP A 399 -5.18 5.47 -25.42
N ASP A 400 -5.53 6.13 -24.30
CA ASP A 400 -5.85 7.55 -24.28
C ASP A 400 -4.65 8.40 -24.73
N PRO A 401 -4.84 9.38 -25.64
CA PRO A 401 -3.81 10.33 -26.07
C PRO A 401 -3.04 11.00 -24.93
N LYS A 402 -3.65 11.23 -23.75
CA LYS A 402 -2.93 11.80 -22.60
C LYS A 402 -1.73 10.96 -22.15
N TYR A 403 -1.74 9.66 -22.45
CA TYR A 403 -0.61 8.75 -22.21
C TYR A 403 0.21 8.53 -23.46
N THR A 404 -0.43 8.13 -24.57
CA THR A 404 0.28 7.72 -25.80
C THR A 404 0.99 8.87 -26.49
N ASP A 405 0.47 10.10 -26.39
CA ASP A 405 1.09 11.34 -26.88
C ASP A 405 1.91 12.07 -25.81
N TYR A 406 2.03 11.52 -24.60
CA TYR A 406 2.90 12.09 -23.58
C TYR A 406 4.34 12.10 -24.10
N GLU A 407 4.92 13.29 -24.17
CA GLU A 407 6.22 13.51 -24.79
C GLU A 407 7.31 13.74 -23.76
N ILE A 408 8.48 13.12 -23.96
CA ILE A 408 9.73 13.48 -23.30
C ILE A 408 10.65 14.25 -24.22
N ILE A 409 11.47 15.13 -23.63
CA ILE A 409 12.45 15.94 -24.34
C ILE A 409 13.85 15.51 -23.93
N ILE A 410 14.74 15.28 -24.90
CA ILE A 410 16.15 14.98 -24.68
C ILE A 410 16.96 16.10 -25.34
N HIS A 411 17.77 16.82 -24.57
CA HIS A 411 18.60 17.93 -25.08
C HIS A 411 19.83 18.17 -24.19
N GLY A 412 20.53 19.28 -24.38
CA GLY A 412 21.73 19.67 -23.63
C GLY A 412 22.94 19.95 -24.54
N ASP A 413 23.95 20.62 -24.00
CA ASP A 413 25.14 21.04 -24.74
C ASP A 413 25.94 19.86 -25.33
N LYS A 414 25.88 18.67 -24.70
CA LYS A 414 26.62 17.48 -25.15
C LYS A 414 25.92 16.66 -26.22
N ILE A 415 24.62 16.84 -26.44
CA ILE A 415 23.90 16.22 -27.57
C ILE A 415 23.69 17.22 -28.71
N GLY A 416 23.72 18.52 -28.43
CA GLY A 416 23.76 19.60 -29.43
C GLY A 416 22.49 19.76 -30.26
N LYS A 417 21.43 19.02 -29.92
CA LYS A 417 20.10 19.09 -30.55
C LYS A 417 19.03 18.68 -29.55
N GLU A 418 17.81 19.10 -29.83
CA GLU A 418 16.62 18.66 -29.13
C GLU A 418 15.99 17.47 -29.86
N VAL A 419 15.65 16.42 -29.11
CA VAL A 419 14.92 15.26 -29.61
C VAL A 419 13.70 15.04 -28.74
N ARG A 420 12.56 14.78 -29.37
CA ARG A 420 11.29 14.52 -28.70
C ARG A 420 10.82 13.12 -29.04
N TYR A 421 10.37 12.39 -28.02
CA TYR A 421 9.73 11.09 -28.19
C TYR A 421 8.41 11.07 -27.44
N LYS A 422 7.36 10.61 -28.10
CA LYS A 422 6.13 10.21 -27.42
C LYS A 422 6.32 8.86 -26.74
N VAL A 423 5.48 8.57 -25.75
CA VAL A 423 5.37 7.22 -25.18
C VAL A 423 5.14 6.18 -26.28
N SER A 424 4.23 6.45 -27.22
CA SER A 424 3.96 5.55 -28.35
C SER A 424 5.18 5.34 -29.26
N ASP A 425 6.07 6.32 -29.40
CA ASP A 425 7.32 6.16 -30.14
C ASP A 425 8.27 5.21 -29.40
N ILE A 426 8.39 5.37 -28.07
CA ILE A 426 9.23 4.52 -27.21
C ILE A 426 8.71 3.08 -27.19
N GLU A 427 7.40 2.89 -27.03
CA GLU A 427 6.75 1.58 -27.06
C GLU A 427 6.89 0.87 -28.42
N ALA A 428 7.11 1.61 -29.51
CA ALA A 428 7.34 1.05 -30.83
C ALA A 428 8.81 0.64 -31.08
N MET A 429 9.75 0.92 -30.17
CA MET A 429 11.17 0.60 -30.32
C MET A 429 11.48 -0.87 -30.01
N GLU A 430 10.93 -1.79 -30.82
CA GLU A 430 11.02 -3.25 -30.63
C GLU A 430 12.46 -3.78 -30.50
N ASP A 431 13.44 -3.11 -31.10
CA ASP A 431 14.84 -3.55 -31.11
C ASP A 431 15.58 -3.29 -29.80
N ILE A 432 15.02 -2.46 -28.91
CA ILE A 432 15.64 -2.11 -27.62
C ILE A 432 14.69 -2.30 -26.43
N LYS A 433 13.59 -3.05 -26.58
CA LYS A 433 12.72 -3.37 -25.45
C LYS A 433 13.44 -4.22 -24.42
N TYR A 434 13.22 -3.89 -23.15
CA TYR A 434 13.75 -4.64 -22.01
C TYR A 434 12.65 -4.86 -20.97
N GLN A 435 12.62 -6.06 -20.40
CA GLN A 435 11.71 -6.44 -19.32
C GLN A 435 12.48 -7.26 -18.30
N ASP A 436 12.38 -6.87 -17.03
CA ASP A 436 13.01 -7.61 -15.93
C ASP A 436 12.36 -7.25 -14.59
N GLU A 437 12.65 -8.04 -13.56
CA GLU A 437 12.25 -7.74 -12.18
C GLU A 437 13.35 -6.94 -11.48
N TYR A 438 12.98 -5.83 -10.82
CA TYR A 438 13.90 -5.00 -10.05
C TYR A 438 13.62 -5.12 -8.56
N SER A 439 14.67 -5.38 -7.79
CA SER A 439 14.66 -5.25 -6.33
C SER A 439 14.84 -3.79 -5.94
N LEU A 440 13.88 -3.23 -5.23
CA LEU A 440 13.89 -1.84 -4.79
C LEU A 440 13.68 -1.76 -3.28
N SER A 441 14.23 -0.73 -2.65
CA SER A 441 13.93 -0.42 -1.26
C SER A 441 13.83 1.08 -0.99
N ASN A 442 12.85 1.48 -0.18
CA ASN A 442 12.70 2.87 0.27
C ASN A 442 13.46 3.13 1.57
N SER A 443 13.77 2.06 2.30
CA SER A 443 14.51 2.05 3.55
C SER A 443 15.08 0.66 3.80
N GLU A 444 15.79 0.47 4.90
CA GLU A 444 16.26 -0.85 5.37
C GLU A 444 15.07 -1.81 5.65
N TYR A 445 13.89 -1.25 5.90
CA TYR A 445 12.67 -1.97 6.27
C TYR A 445 11.85 -2.40 5.06
N PHE A 446 11.64 -1.48 4.11
CA PHE A 446 10.65 -1.62 3.05
C PHE A 446 11.29 -2.00 1.72
N TRP A 447 11.17 -3.29 1.39
CA TRP A 447 11.63 -3.90 0.15
C TRP A 447 10.47 -4.31 -0.73
N TYR A 448 10.65 -4.17 -2.04
CA TYR A 448 9.66 -4.58 -3.03
C TYR A 448 10.35 -5.06 -4.31
N TYR A 449 9.71 -6.02 -4.96
CA TYR A 449 10.19 -6.71 -6.16
C TYR A 449 9.09 -6.61 -7.19
N ASN A 450 9.35 -5.88 -8.28
CA ASN A 450 8.35 -5.60 -9.30
C ASN A 450 8.94 -5.81 -10.69
N GLN A 451 8.12 -6.30 -11.60
CA GLN A 451 8.45 -6.39 -13.01
C GLN A 451 8.20 -5.07 -13.71
N TYR A 452 9.18 -4.62 -14.49
CA TYR A 452 9.09 -3.41 -15.28
C TYR A 452 9.32 -3.72 -16.75
N LYS A 453 8.67 -2.97 -17.63
CA LYS A 453 8.94 -3.00 -19.07
C LYS A 453 9.16 -1.60 -19.59
N GLY A 454 10.15 -1.47 -20.47
CA GLY A 454 10.63 -0.20 -20.96
C GLY A 454 11.68 -0.36 -22.05
N VAL A 455 12.46 0.69 -22.25
CA VAL A 455 13.70 0.66 -23.04
C VAL A 455 14.89 1.08 -22.18
N PRO A 456 16.07 0.46 -22.30
CA PRO A 456 17.28 0.93 -21.64
C PRO A 456 17.56 2.39 -22.02
N LEU A 457 17.79 3.23 -21.02
CA LEU A 457 18.02 4.66 -21.22
C LEU A 457 19.24 4.90 -22.10
N TRP A 458 20.33 4.15 -21.92
CA TRP A 458 21.51 4.26 -22.78
C TRP A 458 21.19 4.03 -24.26
N ASP A 459 20.44 2.98 -24.58
CA ASP A 459 20.07 2.67 -25.97
C ASP A 459 19.13 3.71 -26.57
N LEU A 460 18.20 4.25 -25.76
CA LEU A 460 17.35 5.37 -26.17
C LEU A 460 18.18 6.63 -26.47
N LEU A 461 19.19 6.93 -25.66
CA LEU A 461 20.09 8.06 -25.85
C LEU A 461 20.93 7.91 -27.12
N ILE A 462 21.43 6.71 -27.43
CA ILE A 462 22.11 6.42 -28.70
C ILE A 462 21.16 6.62 -29.89
N LYS A 463 19.90 6.16 -29.79
CA LYS A 463 18.87 6.44 -30.82
C LYS A 463 18.55 7.92 -30.96
N ALA A 464 18.58 8.68 -29.87
CA ALA A 464 18.46 10.14 -29.89
C ALA A 464 19.67 10.80 -30.58
N GLY A 465 20.75 10.06 -30.85
CA GLY A 465 21.94 10.52 -31.55
C GLY A 465 23.06 11.01 -30.64
N MET A 466 23.12 10.49 -29.41
CA MET A 466 24.26 10.66 -28.51
C MET A 466 25.51 9.99 -29.10
N ASP A 467 26.68 10.61 -28.89
CA ASP A 467 27.96 9.99 -29.22
C ASP A 467 28.21 8.81 -28.27
N PRO A 468 28.38 7.56 -28.76
CA PRO A 468 28.69 6.42 -27.91
C PRO A 468 30.04 6.54 -27.16
N ASN A 469 30.91 7.47 -27.58
CA ASN A 469 32.20 7.77 -26.95
C ASN A 469 32.19 9.06 -26.12
N ILE A 470 31.02 9.61 -25.81
CA ILE A 470 30.87 10.75 -24.91
C ILE A 470 31.59 10.51 -23.58
N ASP A 471 32.14 11.58 -22.99
CA ASP A 471 32.81 11.53 -21.70
C ASP A 471 31.89 10.94 -20.63
N GLU A 472 32.34 9.86 -19.98
CA GLU A 472 31.54 9.11 -19.01
C GLU A 472 31.23 9.90 -17.74
N ASP A 473 32.02 10.95 -17.44
CA ASP A 473 31.77 11.87 -16.32
C ASP A 473 30.76 12.99 -16.68
N THR A 474 30.24 13.01 -17.91
CA THR A 474 29.19 13.96 -18.32
C THR A 474 27.94 13.77 -17.47
N SER A 475 27.46 14.86 -16.87
CA SER A 475 26.23 14.91 -16.07
C SER A 475 24.97 14.69 -16.93
N ILE A 476 23.95 14.08 -16.35
CA ILE A 476 22.62 13.88 -16.89
C ILE A 476 21.63 14.28 -15.82
N GLN A 477 20.79 15.27 -16.14
CA GLN A 477 19.73 15.73 -15.26
C GLN A 477 18.37 15.24 -15.76
N PHE A 478 17.51 14.86 -14.81
CA PHE A 478 16.14 14.46 -15.07
C PHE A 478 15.16 15.49 -14.51
N ILE A 479 14.21 15.89 -15.33
CA ILE A 479 13.12 16.79 -14.95
C ILE A 479 11.82 16.00 -14.99
N ALA A 480 11.10 16.02 -13.88
CA ALA A 480 9.77 15.45 -13.78
C ALA A 480 8.68 16.51 -14.00
N ALA A 481 7.54 16.10 -14.53
CA ALA A 481 6.42 17.02 -14.83
C ALA A 481 5.79 17.64 -13.57
N ASP A 482 6.03 17.07 -12.40
CA ASP A 482 5.63 17.61 -11.09
C ASP A 482 6.68 18.58 -10.50
N ASN A 483 7.76 18.87 -11.23
CA ASN A 483 8.91 19.66 -10.81
C ASN A 483 9.74 19.05 -9.68
N TYR A 484 9.61 17.74 -9.41
CA TYR A 484 10.49 17.09 -8.47
C TYR A 484 11.92 17.03 -9.03
N ASN A 485 12.89 17.44 -8.22
CA ASN A 485 14.30 17.44 -8.59
C ASN A 485 14.95 16.12 -8.17
N PHE A 486 15.57 15.44 -9.12
CA PHE A 486 16.38 14.25 -8.86
C PHE A 486 17.85 14.60 -8.92
N ALA A 487 18.66 13.93 -8.10
CA ALA A 487 20.11 14.06 -8.17
C ALA A 487 20.59 13.71 -9.60
N PRO A 488 21.45 14.54 -10.22
CA PRO A 488 22.01 14.21 -11.52
C PRO A 488 22.78 12.88 -11.47
N MET A 489 22.73 12.16 -12.58
CA MET A 489 23.55 10.98 -12.83
C MET A 489 24.67 11.32 -13.82
N THR A 490 25.60 10.42 -14.03
CA THR A 490 26.64 10.51 -15.05
C THR A 490 26.35 9.56 -16.21
N ILE A 491 26.94 9.81 -17.38
CA ILE A 491 26.89 8.87 -18.49
C ILE A 491 27.36 7.48 -18.07
N ARG A 492 28.43 7.39 -17.25
CA ARG A 492 28.92 6.10 -16.72
C ARG A 492 27.82 5.34 -16.02
N GLU A 493 27.07 6.02 -15.15
CA GLU A 493 25.99 5.42 -14.36
C GLU A 493 24.78 5.03 -15.23
N ILE A 494 24.62 5.59 -16.42
CA ILE A 494 23.57 5.14 -17.36
C ILE A 494 24.06 3.99 -18.25
N LYS A 495 25.32 4.06 -18.68
CA LYS A 495 25.94 3.16 -19.66
C LYS A 495 26.41 1.84 -19.05
N ASP A 496 26.97 1.87 -17.85
CA ASP A 496 27.50 0.68 -17.17
C ASP A 496 26.44 0.02 -16.29
N SER A 497 25.66 -0.89 -16.90
CA SER A 497 24.64 -1.64 -16.17
C SER A 497 25.22 -2.59 -15.11
N SER A 498 26.52 -2.88 -15.13
CA SER A 498 27.16 -3.75 -14.12
C SER A 498 27.19 -3.11 -12.73
N LEU A 499 27.02 -1.79 -12.66
CA LEU A 499 26.88 -1.03 -11.41
C LEU A 499 25.60 -1.38 -10.64
N TYR A 500 24.61 -1.97 -11.30
CA TYR A 500 23.29 -2.26 -10.73
C TYR A 500 23.04 -3.77 -10.67
N GLY A 501 22.58 -4.20 -9.51
CA GLY A 501 22.24 -5.59 -9.24
C GLY A 501 20.91 -5.77 -8.54
N TYR A 502 20.48 -7.02 -8.57
CA TYR A 502 19.31 -7.52 -7.90
C TYR A 502 19.71 -8.19 -6.58
N TYR A 503 19.08 -7.77 -5.49
CA TYR A 503 19.30 -8.33 -4.15
C TYR A 503 17.99 -8.81 -3.59
N GLU A 504 18.00 -9.92 -2.86
CA GLU A 504 16.91 -10.30 -1.98
C GLU A 504 17.29 -9.93 -0.55
N LYS A 505 16.30 -9.49 0.23
CA LYS A 505 16.50 -9.19 1.64
C LYS A 505 17.00 -10.43 2.37
N ASN A 506 18.12 -10.30 3.08
CA ASN A 506 18.69 -11.40 3.87
C ASN A 506 17.74 -11.71 5.04
N SER A 507 17.55 -12.99 5.36
CA SER A 507 16.72 -13.41 6.49
C SER A 507 17.24 -12.97 7.87
N GLU A 508 18.54 -12.70 8.00
CA GLU A 508 19.16 -12.15 9.20
C GLU A 508 18.96 -10.63 9.31
N ASP A 509 18.59 -9.97 8.22
CA ASP A 509 18.20 -8.56 8.21
C ASP A 509 16.77 -8.41 8.72
N ILE A 510 16.65 -8.31 10.04
CA ILE A 510 15.38 -8.06 10.72
C ILE A 510 14.84 -6.65 10.49
N GLY A 511 15.53 -5.81 9.71
CA GLY A 511 15.17 -4.43 9.44
C GLY A 511 15.13 -3.64 10.74
N ASP A 512 16.22 -3.61 11.50
CA ASP A 512 16.37 -2.73 12.67
C ASP A 512 17.57 -1.78 12.53
N GLY A 513 18.16 -1.75 11.32
CA GLY A 513 19.35 -0.97 10.97
C GLY A 513 20.66 -1.53 11.51
N THR A 514 20.66 -2.71 12.16
CA THR A 514 21.89 -3.31 12.70
C THR A 514 22.59 -4.27 11.72
N TYR A 515 21.91 -4.67 10.66
CA TYR A 515 22.44 -5.61 9.67
C TYR A 515 23.52 -4.98 8.78
N ASP A 516 24.72 -5.58 8.76
CA ASP A 516 25.81 -5.15 7.88
C ASP A 516 25.67 -5.79 6.49
N GLY A 517 24.87 -5.15 5.63
CA GLY A 517 24.69 -5.54 4.23
C GLY A 517 25.91 -5.34 3.33
N SER A 518 27.05 -4.82 3.82
CA SER A 518 28.22 -4.50 2.97
C SER A 518 28.87 -5.72 2.31
N LYS A 519 28.63 -6.92 2.84
CA LYS A 519 29.18 -8.19 2.33
C LYS A 519 28.20 -8.95 1.43
N GLU A 520 26.95 -8.50 1.36
CA GLU A 520 25.95 -9.12 0.53
C GLU A 520 26.30 -8.97 -0.94
N LYS A 521 26.10 -10.05 -1.69
CA LYS A 521 26.35 -10.07 -3.11
C LYS A 521 25.03 -10.07 -3.85
N PRO A 522 24.92 -9.32 -4.96
CA PRO A 522 23.73 -9.39 -5.78
C PRO A 522 23.59 -10.80 -6.35
N LEU A 523 22.35 -11.26 -6.51
CA LEU A 523 22.05 -12.53 -7.17
C LEU A 523 22.42 -12.47 -8.65
N HIS A 524 22.27 -11.30 -9.27
CA HIS A 524 22.77 -10.99 -10.60
C HIS A 524 22.99 -9.48 -10.76
N THR A 525 23.85 -9.11 -11.71
CA THR A 525 24.19 -7.72 -12.09
C THR A 525 23.89 -7.48 -13.56
N GLY A 526 24.08 -6.25 -14.03
CA GLY A 526 23.88 -5.90 -15.43
C GLY A 526 22.49 -5.32 -15.72
N MET A 527 21.82 -4.81 -14.69
CA MET A 527 20.49 -4.23 -14.81
C MET A 527 20.57 -2.81 -15.41
N PRO A 528 20.01 -2.55 -16.59
CA PRO A 528 20.07 -1.23 -17.18
C PRO A 528 19.25 -0.21 -16.40
N VAL A 529 19.59 1.07 -16.51
CA VAL A 529 18.66 2.15 -16.16
C VAL A 529 17.55 2.15 -17.22
N LEU A 530 16.31 1.94 -16.81
CA LEU A 530 15.18 1.68 -17.68
C LEU A 530 14.24 2.88 -17.75
N VAL A 531 13.91 3.32 -18.95
CA VAL A 531 12.76 4.22 -19.21
C VAL A 531 11.52 3.34 -19.27
N ALA A 532 10.87 3.15 -18.12
CA ALA A 532 9.78 2.21 -17.92
C ALA A 532 8.42 2.84 -18.27
N TYR A 533 7.66 2.18 -19.13
CA TYR A 533 6.27 2.54 -19.49
C TYR A 533 5.23 1.60 -18.86
N GLY A 534 5.65 0.47 -18.28
CA GLY A 534 4.73 -0.42 -17.56
C GLY A 534 5.34 -1.11 -16.34
N PHE A 535 4.43 -1.68 -15.55
CA PHE A 535 4.61 -2.16 -14.20
C PHE A 535 3.72 -3.37 -13.93
N ASN A 536 4.30 -4.50 -13.50
CA ASN A 536 3.61 -5.73 -13.09
C ASN A 536 2.50 -6.18 -14.05
N GLY A 537 2.71 -6.05 -15.36
CA GLY A 537 1.76 -6.47 -16.40
C GLY A 537 0.78 -5.39 -16.86
N TYR A 538 0.92 -4.15 -16.39
CA TYR A 538 0.00 -3.04 -16.68
C TYR A 538 0.76 -1.79 -17.13
N PRO A 539 0.16 -0.93 -17.98
CA PRO A 539 0.75 0.36 -18.30
C PRO A 539 0.69 1.31 -17.10
N TYR A 540 1.64 2.25 -17.03
CA TYR A 540 1.61 3.31 -16.04
C TYR A 540 0.56 4.37 -16.36
N VAL A 541 -0.29 4.72 -15.39
CA VAL A 541 -1.08 5.95 -15.47
C VAL A 541 -0.35 7.12 -14.82
N THR A 542 -0.82 8.33 -15.11
CA THR A 542 -0.28 9.53 -14.48
C THR A 542 -0.80 9.64 -13.06
N ARG A 543 -2.12 9.66 -12.86
CA ARG A 543 -2.71 10.00 -11.56
C ARG A 543 -3.56 8.86 -10.99
N PRO A 544 -3.66 8.73 -9.65
CA PRO A 544 -4.62 7.83 -9.00
C PRO A 544 -6.10 8.06 -9.37
N THR A 545 -6.42 9.23 -9.93
CA THR A 545 -7.78 9.56 -10.39
C THR A 545 -8.10 9.05 -11.80
N ASP A 546 -7.10 8.57 -12.53
CA ASP A 546 -7.27 8.11 -13.89
C ASP A 546 -8.04 6.78 -13.97
N ASP A 547 -8.81 6.59 -15.05
CA ASP A 547 -9.63 5.38 -15.22
C ASP A 547 -8.80 4.08 -15.31
N GLY A 548 -7.53 4.17 -15.73
CA GLY A 548 -6.59 3.04 -15.74
C GLY A 548 -5.84 2.81 -14.43
N PHE A 549 -6.09 3.61 -13.40
CA PHE A 549 -5.44 3.42 -12.10
C PHE A 549 -5.97 2.17 -11.43
N ASN A 550 -5.07 1.26 -11.06
CA ASN A 550 -5.38 0.11 -10.24
C ASN A 550 -4.81 0.32 -8.82
N PRO A 551 -5.67 0.54 -7.81
CA PRO A 551 -5.23 0.81 -6.43
C PRO A 551 -4.57 -0.39 -5.74
N GLY A 552 -4.93 -1.62 -6.12
CA GLY A 552 -4.29 -2.84 -5.61
C GLY A 552 -2.87 -3.06 -6.17
N LEU A 553 -2.52 -2.38 -7.27
CA LEU A 553 -1.17 -2.36 -7.86
C LEU A 553 -0.36 -1.11 -7.54
N GLY A 554 -1.00 0.07 -7.56
CA GLY A 554 -0.31 1.36 -7.48
C GLY A 554 0.42 1.75 -8.77
N ASN A 555 -0.15 1.49 -9.95
CA ASN A 555 0.44 1.80 -11.26
C ASN A 555 0.42 3.30 -11.65
N SER A 556 0.52 4.22 -10.69
CA SER A 556 0.61 5.67 -10.96
C SER A 556 2.06 6.17 -11.05
N GLY A 557 2.24 7.45 -11.34
CA GLY A 557 3.57 8.09 -11.40
C GLY A 557 4.20 8.05 -12.80
N GLY A 558 3.47 7.69 -13.85
CA GLY A 558 3.95 7.70 -15.23
C GLY A 558 3.33 8.80 -16.10
N PRO A 559 3.18 8.57 -17.42
CA PRO A 559 3.26 7.29 -18.12
C PRO A 559 4.67 6.74 -18.33
N LEU A 560 5.72 7.54 -18.01
CA LEU A 560 7.11 7.10 -18.02
C LEU A 560 7.78 7.34 -16.66
N ARG A 561 8.60 6.37 -16.25
CA ARG A 561 9.45 6.42 -15.07
C ARG A 561 10.88 6.03 -15.40
N LEU A 562 11.85 6.45 -14.58
CA LEU A 562 13.18 5.85 -14.60
C LEU A 562 13.29 4.83 -13.48
N ILE A 563 13.69 3.60 -13.84
CA ILE A 563 13.87 2.48 -12.94
C ILE A 563 15.31 1.99 -13.02
N PHE A 564 16.00 1.86 -11.89
CA PHE A 564 17.35 1.30 -11.84
C PHE A 564 17.54 0.40 -10.63
N GLY A 565 18.39 -0.62 -10.78
CA GLY A 565 18.68 -1.60 -9.73
C GLY A 565 19.43 -1.00 -8.54
N LYS A 566 19.86 -1.86 -7.61
CA LYS A 566 20.60 -1.43 -6.41
C LYS A 566 22.09 -1.49 -6.69
N ARG A 567 22.85 -0.48 -6.27
CA ARG A 567 24.33 -0.49 -6.36
C ARG A 567 24.98 -1.38 -5.32
N ASN A 568 24.31 -1.50 -4.17
CA ASN A 568 24.69 -2.39 -3.08
C ASN A 568 23.42 -2.77 -2.29
N TYR A 569 23.52 -3.74 -1.39
CA TYR A 569 22.38 -4.21 -0.61
C TYR A 569 21.67 -3.10 0.19
N ASN A 570 22.42 -2.17 0.77
CA ASN A 570 21.90 -1.06 1.58
C ASN A 570 21.41 0.15 0.75
N ASP A 571 21.52 0.11 -0.58
CA ASP A 571 21.13 1.22 -1.46
C ASP A 571 19.61 1.39 -1.49
N THR A 572 19.08 2.46 -0.88
CA THR A 572 17.65 2.80 -0.90
C THR A 572 17.25 3.44 -2.22
N ASN A 573 17.42 2.69 -3.31
CA ASN A 573 17.15 3.16 -4.66
C ASN A 573 15.67 3.46 -4.93
N GLY A 574 14.74 2.91 -4.16
CA GLY A 574 13.31 3.03 -4.38
C GLY A 574 12.78 4.46 -4.35
N SER A 575 13.31 5.30 -3.45
CA SER A 575 12.97 6.72 -3.34
C SER A 575 13.55 7.58 -4.47
N ASN A 576 14.56 7.05 -5.18
CA ASN A 576 15.34 7.79 -6.17
C ASN A 576 14.88 7.51 -7.61
N GLN A 577 13.82 6.72 -7.78
CA GLN A 577 13.25 6.40 -9.08
C GLN A 577 12.45 7.60 -9.62
N VAL A 578 12.76 8.06 -10.83
CA VAL A 578 12.09 9.23 -11.41
C VAL A 578 10.65 8.89 -11.76
N GLN A 579 9.71 9.68 -11.23
CA GLN A 579 8.31 9.65 -11.63
C GLN A 579 8.02 10.77 -12.61
N PHE A 580 6.99 10.62 -13.43
CA PHE A 580 6.54 11.65 -14.37
C PHE A 580 7.66 12.19 -15.27
N LEU A 581 8.56 11.30 -15.71
CA LEU A 581 9.75 11.69 -16.49
C LEU A 581 9.33 12.55 -17.67
N LYS A 582 9.83 13.78 -17.74
CA LYS A 582 9.42 14.77 -18.75
C LYS A 582 10.58 15.24 -19.62
N GLU A 583 11.76 15.37 -19.04
CA GLU A 583 12.91 15.92 -19.74
C GLU A 583 14.22 15.35 -19.22
N ILE A 584 15.18 15.19 -20.14
CA ILE A 584 16.52 14.66 -19.92
C ILE A 584 17.51 15.66 -20.51
N ILE A 585 18.39 16.20 -19.67
CA ILE A 585 19.39 17.19 -20.06
C ILE A 585 20.78 16.54 -19.96
N ILE A 586 21.52 16.49 -21.06
CA ILE A 586 22.85 15.89 -21.16
C ILE A 586 23.91 17.00 -21.14
N GLY A 587 24.70 17.02 -20.07
CA GLY A 587 25.65 18.09 -19.76
C GLY A 587 24.97 19.29 -19.15
N GLU A 588 25.22 20.47 -19.72
CA GLU A 588 24.61 21.73 -19.33
C GLU A 588 23.39 22.04 -20.21
N GLY A 589 22.38 22.66 -19.62
CA GLY A 589 21.17 23.09 -20.31
C GLY A 589 20.15 23.69 -19.34
N THR A 590 19.26 24.53 -19.86
CA THR A 590 18.13 25.07 -19.09
C THR A 590 16.91 24.19 -19.31
N PRO A 591 16.14 23.82 -18.27
CA PRO A 591 14.88 23.12 -18.44
C PRO A 591 13.92 23.89 -19.34
N ILE A 592 13.31 23.22 -20.32
CA ILE A 592 12.36 23.82 -21.28
C ILE A 592 10.96 23.21 -21.21
N SER A 593 10.77 22.13 -20.44
CA SER A 593 9.50 21.39 -20.42
C SER A 593 8.41 22.01 -19.54
N THR A 594 8.75 22.90 -18.60
CA THR A 594 7.81 23.39 -17.56
C THR A 594 7.33 24.83 -17.75
N GLY A 595 7.78 25.54 -18.79
CA GLY A 595 7.26 26.87 -19.15
C GLY A 595 7.63 28.03 -18.22
N ASP A 596 8.48 27.80 -17.20
CA ASP A 596 9.05 28.86 -16.36
C ASP A 596 10.44 29.24 -16.88
N GLU A 597 10.53 30.37 -17.59
CA GLU A 597 11.79 30.94 -18.12
C GLU A 597 12.79 31.36 -17.02
N ASP A 598 12.41 31.30 -15.74
CA ASP A 598 13.20 31.78 -14.59
C ASP A 598 14.04 30.71 -13.88
N ARG A 599 14.02 29.44 -14.34
CA ARG A 599 14.87 28.38 -13.76
C ARG A 599 16.20 28.26 -14.49
N THR A 600 17.06 29.26 -14.32
CA THR A 600 18.51 29.07 -14.53
C THR A 600 19.07 28.33 -13.33
N GLY A 601 19.47 27.09 -13.52
CA GLY A 601 20.17 26.34 -12.50
C GLY A 601 21.23 25.47 -13.15
N GLN A 602 22.49 25.91 -13.10
CA GLN A 602 23.54 24.93 -12.85
C GLN A 602 23.09 24.16 -11.60
N GLY A 603 23.25 22.84 -11.54
CA GLY A 603 22.96 22.06 -10.33
C GLY A 603 23.89 22.48 -9.20
N GLU A 604 23.67 23.67 -8.65
CA GLU A 604 24.35 24.22 -7.50
C GLU A 604 23.68 23.66 -6.26
N LYS A 605 24.51 23.21 -5.33
CA LYS A 605 24.12 22.78 -3.99
C LYS A 605 23.17 23.83 -3.38
N THR A 606 21.92 23.46 -3.15
CA THR A 606 20.87 24.36 -2.59
C THR A 606 21.08 24.66 -1.11
N GLN A 607 21.98 23.94 -0.45
CA GLN A 607 22.32 24.13 0.97
C GLN A 607 23.00 25.48 1.20
N LYS A 608 22.37 26.30 2.05
CA LYS A 608 22.94 27.52 2.59
C LYS A 608 23.34 27.32 4.04
N GLU A 609 24.51 27.84 4.41
CA GLU A 609 24.93 27.93 5.82
C GLU A 609 24.02 28.91 6.58
N VAL A 610 23.70 28.57 7.83
CA VAL A 610 22.82 29.36 8.70
C VAL A 610 23.65 30.04 9.79
N ASP A 611 23.41 31.34 10.00
CA ASP A 611 24.04 32.10 11.09
C ASP A 611 23.00 32.60 12.11
N LYS A 612 23.48 33.13 13.23
CA LYS A 612 22.65 33.57 14.36
C LYS A 612 21.67 34.69 14.00
N SER A 613 21.97 35.49 12.97
CA SER A 613 21.14 36.61 12.50
C SER A 613 20.14 36.21 11.43
N SER A 614 20.32 35.05 10.79
CA SER A 614 19.46 34.54 9.73
C SER A 614 18.61 33.34 10.14
N SER A 615 18.89 32.72 11.29
CA SER A 615 18.20 31.52 11.78
C SER A 615 16.70 31.69 12.04
N TRP A 616 15.92 30.70 11.60
CA TRP A 616 14.48 30.55 11.84
C TRP A 616 14.20 29.78 13.14
N ASN A 617 14.73 30.30 14.26
CA ASN A 617 14.50 29.69 15.57
C ASN A 617 13.13 30.02 16.17
N HIS A 618 12.70 29.19 17.11
CA HIS A 618 11.43 29.30 17.82
C HIS A 618 11.46 30.33 18.97
N ASN A 619 12.36 31.33 18.92
CA ASN A 619 12.47 32.40 19.94
C ASN A 619 11.41 33.51 19.77
N GLN A 620 10.20 33.14 19.38
CA GLN A 620 9.03 34.01 19.30
C GLN A 620 8.07 33.63 20.43
N GLU A 621 7.40 34.61 21.05
CA GLU A 621 6.63 34.41 22.29
C GLU A 621 5.64 33.22 22.26
N ILE A 622 5.04 32.94 21.09
CA ILE A 622 4.07 31.84 20.91
C ILE A 622 4.69 30.44 20.84
N TYR A 623 6.00 30.32 20.62
CA TYR A 623 6.69 29.03 20.47
C TYR A 623 7.64 28.69 21.64
N ASN A 624 7.71 29.56 22.65
CA ASN A 624 8.58 29.37 23.81
C ASN A 624 8.32 28.08 24.59
N GLU A 625 7.09 27.55 24.55
CA GLU A 625 6.72 26.29 25.22
C GLU A 625 7.43 25.07 24.62
N TYR A 626 7.81 25.11 23.34
CA TYR A 626 8.46 23.99 22.64
C TYR A 626 9.98 23.97 22.83
N LEU A 627 10.59 25.09 23.22
CA LEU A 627 12.06 25.25 23.26
C LEU A 627 12.73 24.24 24.20
N ASP A 628 12.10 23.91 25.33
CA ASP A 628 12.68 23.00 26.32
C ASP A 628 12.13 21.56 26.23
N MET A 629 11.32 21.27 25.19
CA MET A 629 10.86 19.91 24.92
C MET A 629 11.99 19.05 24.34
N PRO A 630 12.10 17.77 24.74
CA PRO A 630 13.03 16.84 24.12
C PRO A 630 12.59 16.53 22.68
N VAL A 631 13.45 16.76 21.70
CA VAL A 631 13.13 16.58 20.26
C VAL A 631 14.01 15.57 19.56
N LEU A 632 15.23 15.32 20.06
CA LEU A 632 16.14 14.33 19.49
C LEU A 632 16.78 13.51 20.59
N ARG A 633 16.64 12.19 20.51
CA ARG A 633 17.34 11.26 21.38
C ARG A 633 18.34 10.44 20.57
N VAL A 634 19.62 10.58 20.87
CA VAL A 634 20.71 9.82 20.23
C VAL A 634 21.11 8.68 21.16
N THR A 635 20.91 7.45 20.70
CA THR A 635 21.23 6.22 21.45
C THR A 635 21.88 5.19 20.52
N GLY A 636 22.64 4.26 21.07
CA GLY A 636 23.26 3.20 20.28
C GLY A 636 24.46 2.59 20.98
N SER A 637 24.87 1.40 20.55
CA SER A 637 26.00 0.66 21.14
C SER A 637 27.33 1.42 21.03
N GLN A 638 27.47 2.26 20.00
CA GLN A 638 28.64 3.12 19.75
C GLN A 638 28.57 4.49 20.44
N VAL A 639 27.48 4.81 21.13
CA VAL A 639 27.34 6.04 21.91
C VAL A 639 27.80 5.74 23.35
N LYS A 640 28.60 6.63 23.94
CA LYS A 640 29.13 6.50 25.32
C LYS A 640 27.99 6.45 26.34
N GLU A 641 27.02 7.33 26.18
CA GLU A 641 25.80 7.41 26.99
C GLU A 641 24.65 8.00 26.15
N PRO A 642 23.39 7.53 26.32
CA PRO A 642 22.24 8.11 25.64
C PRO A 642 22.10 9.61 25.90
N MET A 643 21.95 10.39 24.83
CA MET A 643 21.81 11.84 24.89
C MET A 643 20.40 12.23 24.44
N THR A 644 19.76 13.14 25.15
CA THR A 644 18.50 13.76 24.72
C THR A 644 18.73 15.25 24.57
N PHE A 645 18.44 15.77 23.38
CA PHE A 645 18.54 17.19 23.05
C PHE A 645 17.15 17.82 23.07
N THR A 646 17.06 18.98 23.70
CA THR A 646 15.89 19.86 23.60
C THR A 646 15.89 20.62 22.28
N LEU A 647 14.75 21.17 21.88
CA LEU A 647 14.67 22.01 20.68
C LEU A 647 15.67 23.17 20.73
N ARG A 648 15.76 23.84 21.89
CA ARG A 648 16.72 24.92 22.15
C ARG A 648 18.17 24.47 21.96
N GLN A 649 18.49 23.23 22.36
CA GLN A 649 19.83 22.70 22.17
C GLN A 649 20.12 22.44 20.69
N ILE A 650 19.17 21.90 19.93
CA ILE A 650 19.29 21.70 18.49
C ILE A 650 19.44 23.03 17.75
N GLU A 651 18.62 24.03 18.05
CA GLU A 651 18.70 25.36 17.42
C GLU A 651 20.00 26.09 17.75
N SER A 652 20.65 25.77 18.88
CA SER A 652 21.95 26.36 19.22
C SER A 652 23.13 25.77 18.44
N MET A 653 22.92 24.65 17.71
CA MET A 653 23.93 23.94 16.92
C MET A 653 24.15 24.56 15.53
N LEU A 654 24.27 25.88 15.46
CA LEU A 654 24.50 26.63 14.21
C LEU A 654 25.63 26.10 13.32
N PRO A 655 26.76 25.56 13.84
CA PRO A 655 27.81 24.97 12.98
C PRO A 655 27.36 23.77 12.14
N TYR A 656 26.25 23.13 12.50
CA TYR A 656 25.66 22.00 11.77
C TYR A 656 24.34 22.38 11.10
N ALA A 657 23.93 23.66 11.20
CA ALA A 657 22.65 24.12 10.69
C ALA A 657 22.74 24.43 9.20
N VAL A 658 21.77 23.93 8.45
CA VAL A 658 21.61 24.15 7.01
C VAL A 658 20.20 24.62 6.73
N ARG A 659 20.08 25.48 5.72
CA ARG A 659 18.80 25.75 5.08
C ARG A 659 18.79 25.10 3.71
N ASP A 660 17.78 24.29 3.45
CA ASP A 660 17.66 23.54 2.20
C ASP A 660 16.19 23.42 1.77
N VAL A 661 15.97 23.15 0.49
CA VAL A 661 14.63 23.04 -0.08
C VAL A 661 14.27 21.58 -0.18
N TYR A 662 13.18 21.18 0.47
CA TYR A 662 12.65 19.81 0.40
C TYR A 662 11.25 19.84 -0.21
N THR A 663 10.93 18.82 -0.98
CA THR A 663 9.73 18.79 -1.84
C THR A 663 8.69 17.73 -1.41
N GLY A 664 8.80 17.18 -0.20
CA GLY A 664 8.00 16.04 0.26
C GLY A 664 6.48 16.28 0.31
N ASP A 665 6.04 17.46 0.73
CA ASP A 665 4.63 17.88 0.85
C ASP A 665 4.37 19.25 0.18
N GLY A 666 5.18 19.57 -0.82
CA GLY A 666 5.26 20.89 -1.48
C GLY A 666 6.70 21.39 -1.50
N ILE A 667 7.00 22.42 -2.30
CA ILE A 667 8.33 23.03 -2.34
C ILE A 667 8.46 23.98 -1.14
N HIS A 668 9.07 23.50 -0.06
CA HIS A 668 9.26 24.30 1.14
C HIS A 668 10.75 24.38 1.46
N GLU A 669 11.19 25.56 1.90
CA GLU A 669 12.52 25.74 2.45
C GLU A 669 12.46 25.37 3.93
N PHE A 670 13.39 24.55 4.39
CA PHE A 670 13.48 24.09 5.78
C PHE A 670 14.82 24.50 6.34
N GLU A 671 14.82 24.93 7.60
CA GLU A 671 16.04 25.11 8.39
C GLU A 671 16.13 23.98 9.41
N GLY A 672 17.27 23.31 9.45
CA GLY A 672 17.51 22.18 10.35
C GLY A 672 18.98 21.92 10.53
N VAL A 673 19.32 20.84 11.25
CA VAL A 673 20.71 20.44 11.47
C VAL A 673 21.04 19.14 10.73
N VAL A 674 22.24 19.05 10.18
CA VAL A 674 22.71 17.82 9.52
C VAL A 674 23.00 16.78 10.59
N LEU A 675 22.09 15.82 10.73
CA LEU A 675 22.15 14.78 11.76
C LEU A 675 23.47 13.99 11.69
N TRP A 676 23.97 13.71 10.49
CA TRP A 676 25.22 12.98 10.31
C TRP A 676 26.45 13.74 10.81
N ASP A 677 26.49 15.07 10.66
CA ASP A 677 27.61 15.88 11.14
C ASP A 677 27.61 15.94 12.67
N ILE A 678 26.43 16.06 13.26
CA ILE A 678 26.23 15.97 14.71
C ILE A 678 26.74 14.62 15.23
N ILE A 679 26.36 13.52 14.58
CA ILE A 679 26.74 12.18 15.02
C ILE A 679 28.24 11.93 14.80
N SER A 680 28.78 12.20 13.62
CA SER A 680 30.16 11.87 13.24
C SER A 680 31.23 12.72 13.95
N GLN A 681 30.88 13.94 14.38
CA GLN A 681 31.79 14.86 15.05
C GLN A 681 31.52 14.97 16.56
N GLY A 682 30.47 14.32 17.05
CA GLY A 682 30.06 14.31 18.45
C GLY A 682 31.08 13.65 19.38
N SER A 683 31.44 14.34 20.47
CA SER A 683 32.36 13.81 21.50
C SER A 683 31.79 12.62 22.29
N TRP A 684 30.50 12.32 22.09
CA TRP A 684 29.73 11.25 22.73
C TRP A 684 29.82 9.89 22.01
N LEU A 685 30.50 9.78 20.86
CA LEU A 685 30.83 8.47 20.29
C LEU A 685 31.99 7.80 21.06
N LYS A 686 31.90 6.49 21.24
CA LYS A 686 33.01 5.64 21.68
C LYS A 686 34.03 5.62 20.53
N ARG A 687 35.19 6.23 20.74
CA ARG A 687 36.31 6.17 19.78
C ARG A 687 36.94 4.80 19.77
#